data_AF-A0A959A2J4-F1
#
_entry.id   AF-A0A959A2J4-F1
#
_cell.length_a   1.000
_cell.length_b   1.000
_cell.length_c   1.000
_cell.angle_alpha   90.00
_cell.angle_beta   90.00
_cell.angle_gamma   90.00
#
_symmetry.space_group_name_H-M   'P 1'
#
loop_
_entity.id
_entity.type
_entity.pdbx_description
1 polymer ?
#
loop_
_entity_poly.entity_id
_entity_poly.type
_entity_poly.pdbx_seq_one_letter_code
_entity_poly.pdbx_strand_id
1 'polypeptide(L)'
;CTNNGFDIQGGSIDAVNNFSNGVFSNGAGTAYMTLDIPFMATVPNVIFNVGPSFNVSAPNDQGGALAVDFQDALGGLSGETNDSDAFDQISWSFSGTGLYWDGGGDGISWNDPTNWSTDVVPTGTDVVFLDHTNVGGSYSVDILTIDAVGLKLVLDAGGSNDITLTVKNGRVLDIEELLTIIDGTLTQENSSEIKLAGAFSNSGTYNSGSNTFTLDGSSGIYTFNPNSNPFYNLTVDASGAQYNLDNNMVVNNNMLISNGTFSVIGNKLITLSGNWTTNGGSFDPGTGEIRFSGTSGTQTIYGGLFYAVSLRNAGSKQLTSNATVLDDITFHSGFTGTFDGQNYVLKVGDDWINDRDVSVFSQSGSGAVIFNGGGQQIRGTASTTFNTVFFSGTGAKIVQISANVNGDMNILSGITRVEIDPGVTVAGTVTGTLTQTGGQLRLEDTDNFPAGFGTINLIDGEVYYYANIDQNIFATTYYDLRIGSVNAGFFPVKNITGDITVNDDILFNDIYVTLAANDFTINLEDAISLPTGGTQIDWGVAGGTGTLNHFGDYWNIDPDITGFNNLILDGSGYKYVNSDLTITGDVTINDAITLEMNGNSMTGTGTESFTMLGSSRVITDDIADPLPAFPTAFGTYSLASTSRVTLNGSGDQVVYTTPTYGRLDVYSNNNATLDGNLDVDGDFYMNDNAVLVDGGFDMNFGGDVIDIRDYTPTGGTTV
;
A
#
# COMPACT_ATOMS: atom_id res chain seq x y z
N CYS A 1 18.60 -26.31 -20.03
CA CYS A 1 17.96 -27.64 -20.08
C CYS A 1 18.21 -28.21 -21.46
N THR A 2 18.81 -29.39 -21.54
CA THR A 2 18.96 -30.13 -22.81
C THR A 2 17.58 -30.40 -23.39
N ASN A 3 17.47 -30.55 -24.71
CA ASN A 3 16.21 -30.77 -25.43
C ASN A 3 15.59 -32.17 -25.17
N ASN A 4 15.71 -32.71 -23.96
CA ASN A 4 15.06 -33.94 -23.50
C ASN A 4 14.35 -33.61 -22.19
N GLY A 5 13.33 -34.38 -21.80
CA GLY A 5 12.58 -34.17 -20.56
C GLY A 5 13.40 -34.40 -19.28
N PHE A 6 12.79 -34.90 -18.22
CA PHE A 6 13.49 -35.17 -16.95
C PHE A 6 14.54 -36.26 -17.11
N ASP A 7 15.82 -35.91 -17.03
CA ASP A 7 16.94 -36.85 -17.16
C ASP A 7 17.51 -37.21 -15.77
N ILE A 8 17.20 -38.42 -15.30
CA ILE A 8 17.52 -38.88 -13.95
C ILE A 8 18.66 -39.90 -14.03
N GLN A 9 19.89 -39.43 -13.82
CA GLN A 9 21.13 -40.21 -13.94
C GLN A 9 21.81 -40.54 -12.59
N GLY A 10 21.20 -40.16 -11.47
CA GLY A 10 21.72 -40.45 -10.13
C GLY A 10 20.73 -40.15 -9.01
N GLY A 11 20.94 -40.77 -7.84
CA GLY A 11 20.10 -40.60 -6.65
C GLY A 11 19.09 -41.73 -6.45
N SER A 12 17.99 -41.44 -5.75
CA SER A 12 16.88 -42.36 -5.50
C SER A 12 15.56 -41.64 -5.67
N ILE A 13 14.58 -42.28 -6.33
CA ILE A 13 13.19 -41.83 -6.38
C ILE A 13 12.45 -42.42 -5.18
N ASP A 14 11.61 -41.62 -4.52
CA ASP A 14 10.78 -42.08 -3.40
C ASP A 14 9.83 -43.20 -3.85
N ALA A 15 9.53 -44.18 -3.02
CA ALA A 15 8.67 -45.31 -3.43
C ALA A 15 7.18 -44.95 -3.52
N VAL A 16 6.75 -43.84 -2.90
CA VAL A 16 5.35 -43.41 -2.83
C VAL A 16 5.13 -42.15 -3.68
N ASN A 17 6.01 -41.16 -3.56
CA ASN A 17 5.96 -39.90 -4.30
C ASN A 17 6.77 -39.99 -5.59
N ASN A 18 6.36 -40.92 -6.45
CA ASN A 18 7.21 -41.54 -7.46
C ASN A 18 6.76 -41.21 -8.89
N PHE A 19 6.25 -39.99 -9.10
CA PHE A 19 5.55 -39.50 -10.31
C PHE A 19 4.10 -39.97 -10.46
N SER A 20 3.58 -40.79 -9.54
CA SER A 20 2.16 -41.16 -9.50
C SER A 20 1.23 -39.96 -9.63
N ASN A 21 0.14 -40.10 -10.39
CA ASN A 21 -0.83 -39.02 -10.68
C ASN A 21 -0.25 -37.80 -11.42
N GLY A 22 0.96 -37.93 -11.97
CA GLY A 22 1.61 -36.89 -12.76
C GLY A 22 1.01 -36.73 -14.15
N VAL A 23 1.08 -35.51 -14.71
CA VAL A 23 0.68 -35.23 -16.09
C VAL A 23 1.88 -34.69 -16.86
N PHE A 24 2.24 -35.38 -17.92
CA PHE A 24 3.23 -34.97 -18.91
C PHE A 24 2.50 -34.49 -20.16
N SER A 25 2.54 -33.18 -20.39
CA SER A 25 1.91 -32.54 -21.54
C SER A 25 2.90 -31.55 -22.15
N ASN A 26 3.16 -31.67 -23.46
CA ASN A 26 4.16 -30.91 -24.22
C ASN A 26 5.63 -31.29 -23.99
N GLY A 27 6.45 -31.17 -25.02
CA GLY A 27 7.89 -31.40 -24.94
C GLY A 27 8.47 -31.66 -26.33
N ALA A 28 9.74 -31.32 -26.53
CA ALA A 28 10.51 -31.69 -27.72
C ALA A 28 11.70 -32.53 -27.25
N GLY A 29 12.11 -33.53 -28.03
CA GLY A 29 13.20 -34.43 -27.63
C GLY A 29 12.87 -35.90 -27.76
N THR A 30 13.72 -36.72 -27.12
CA THR A 30 13.60 -38.18 -27.14
C THR A 30 12.49 -38.68 -26.23
N ALA A 31 12.45 -38.30 -24.94
CA ALA A 31 11.42 -38.74 -24.00
C ALA A 31 11.01 -37.64 -22.98
N TYR A 32 9.85 -37.78 -22.33
CA TYR A 32 9.48 -36.92 -21.19
C TYR A 32 10.32 -37.20 -19.95
N MET A 33 10.75 -38.45 -19.79
CA MET A 33 11.57 -38.89 -18.68
C MET A 33 12.63 -39.86 -19.20
N THR A 34 13.86 -39.70 -18.76
CA THR A 34 14.94 -40.66 -18.95
C THR A 34 15.32 -41.21 -17.58
N LEU A 35 15.14 -42.51 -17.39
CA LEU A 35 15.48 -43.24 -16.16
C LEU A 35 16.79 -44.00 -16.37
N ASP A 36 17.88 -43.49 -15.80
CA ASP A 36 19.21 -44.11 -15.80
C ASP A 36 19.70 -44.36 -14.36
N ILE A 37 18.80 -44.86 -13.52
CA ILE A 37 19.07 -45.24 -12.12
C ILE A 37 18.29 -46.51 -11.73
N PRO A 38 18.74 -47.25 -10.70
CA PRO A 38 17.90 -48.26 -10.06
C PRO A 38 16.63 -47.67 -9.47
N PHE A 39 15.47 -48.13 -9.94
CA PHE A 39 14.16 -47.71 -9.44
C PHE A 39 13.15 -48.84 -9.70
N MET A 40 12.60 -49.41 -8.62
CA MET A 40 11.61 -50.48 -8.70
C MET A 40 10.36 -50.04 -7.95
N ALA A 41 9.33 -49.64 -8.69
CA ALA A 41 8.06 -49.22 -8.14
C ALA A 41 6.94 -49.30 -9.17
N THR A 42 5.72 -49.37 -8.68
CA THR A 42 4.53 -49.09 -9.48
C THR A 42 4.26 -47.60 -9.46
N VAL A 43 4.09 -46.99 -10.62
CA VAL A 43 3.82 -45.57 -10.82
C VAL A 43 2.42 -45.41 -11.42
N PRO A 44 1.36 -45.43 -10.58
CA PRO A 44 -0.01 -45.34 -11.05
C PRO A 44 -0.38 -43.96 -11.64
N ASN A 45 -1.36 -43.95 -12.56
CA ASN A 45 -2.13 -42.76 -12.96
C ASN A 45 -1.34 -41.66 -13.65
N VAL A 46 -0.25 -42.01 -14.33
CA VAL A 46 0.52 -41.02 -15.08
C VAL A 46 -0.15 -40.77 -16.43
N ILE A 47 -0.29 -39.50 -16.82
CA ILE A 47 -0.82 -39.14 -18.13
C ILE A 47 0.32 -38.66 -19.03
N PHE A 48 0.59 -39.37 -20.12
CA PHE A 48 1.51 -39.00 -21.19
C PHE A 48 0.73 -38.50 -22.41
N ASN A 49 0.48 -37.19 -22.47
CA ASN A 49 -0.22 -36.55 -23.60
C ASN A 49 0.72 -36.42 -24.82
N VAL A 50 0.51 -35.40 -25.68
CA VAL A 50 1.35 -35.14 -26.85
C VAL A 50 2.68 -34.46 -26.48
N GLY A 51 3.79 -34.92 -27.05
CA GLY A 51 5.11 -34.35 -26.77
C GLY A 51 6.28 -35.02 -27.51
N PRO A 52 7.35 -35.42 -26.80
CA PRO A 52 8.57 -35.99 -27.38
C PRO A 52 8.32 -37.34 -28.08
N SER A 53 9.35 -37.90 -28.72
CA SER A 53 9.20 -39.15 -29.48
C SER A 53 8.76 -40.35 -28.64
N PHE A 54 9.09 -40.35 -27.34
CA PHE A 54 8.76 -41.42 -26.41
C PHE A 54 8.21 -40.85 -25.10
N ASN A 55 7.46 -41.65 -24.34
CA ASN A 55 6.99 -41.27 -23.01
C ASN A 55 8.16 -41.26 -22.01
N VAL A 56 8.82 -42.39 -21.85
CA VAL A 56 9.86 -42.69 -20.89
C VAL A 56 10.95 -43.44 -21.65
N SER A 57 12.21 -43.16 -21.32
CA SER A 57 13.35 -43.85 -21.89
C SER A 57 14.20 -44.46 -20.77
N ALA A 58 14.59 -45.72 -20.94
CA ALA A 58 15.58 -46.41 -20.13
C ALA A 58 16.75 -46.85 -21.03
N PRO A 59 17.72 -45.94 -21.31
CA PRO A 59 18.71 -46.16 -22.36
C PRO A 59 19.79 -47.20 -22.01
N ASN A 60 19.98 -47.51 -20.72
CA ASN A 60 21.01 -48.43 -20.22
C ASN A 60 20.40 -49.59 -19.42
N ASP A 61 21.01 -50.76 -19.52
CA ASP A 61 20.68 -51.93 -18.70
C ASP A 61 21.11 -51.71 -17.25
N GLN A 62 20.15 -51.66 -16.32
CA GLN A 62 20.43 -51.55 -14.88
C GLN A 62 20.57 -52.93 -14.22
N GLY A 63 20.72 -54.00 -15.00
CA GLY A 63 20.94 -55.37 -14.49
C GLY A 63 19.77 -55.90 -13.67
N GLY A 64 18.54 -55.52 -14.04
CA GLY A 64 17.31 -55.86 -13.32
C GLY A 64 17.04 -55.03 -12.06
N ALA A 65 17.82 -53.96 -11.83
CA ALA A 65 17.60 -53.03 -10.70
C ALA A 65 16.66 -51.86 -11.04
N LEU A 66 16.23 -51.73 -12.29
CA LEU A 66 15.17 -50.84 -12.77
C LEU A 66 14.03 -51.72 -13.29
N ALA A 67 12.87 -51.62 -12.64
CA ALA A 67 11.66 -52.36 -12.95
C ALA A 67 10.47 -51.48 -12.56
N VAL A 68 10.11 -50.58 -13.47
CA VAL A 68 9.05 -49.59 -13.24
C VAL A 68 7.80 -50.06 -13.94
N ASP A 69 6.70 -50.14 -13.19
CA ASP A 69 5.40 -50.46 -13.75
C ASP A 69 4.53 -49.20 -13.77
N PHE A 70 4.39 -48.58 -14.94
CA PHE A 70 3.45 -47.49 -15.16
C PHE A 70 2.03 -48.05 -15.25
N GLN A 71 1.43 -48.23 -14.07
CA GLN A 71 0.11 -48.81 -13.94
C GLN A 71 -0.98 -47.77 -14.26
N ASP A 72 -1.98 -48.15 -15.05
CA ASP A 72 -3.09 -47.30 -15.44
C ASP A 72 -2.66 -45.95 -16.05
N ALA A 73 -1.56 -45.95 -16.79
CA ALA A 73 -1.08 -44.75 -17.46
C ALA A 73 -1.96 -44.41 -18.68
N LEU A 74 -2.26 -43.12 -18.87
CA LEU A 74 -3.14 -42.60 -19.91
C LEU A 74 -2.44 -41.61 -20.85
N GLY A 75 -3.15 -41.12 -21.87
CA GLY A 75 -2.66 -40.11 -22.80
C GLY A 75 -2.16 -40.69 -24.13
N GLY A 76 -2.10 -39.86 -25.17
CA GLY A 76 -1.79 -40.29 -26.55
C GLY A 76 -0.39 -40.86 -26.77
N LEU A 77 0.54 -40.68 -25.82
CA LEU A 77 1.86 -41.32 -25.80
C LEU A 77 1.97 -42.39 -24.70
N SER A 78 0.89 -42.83 -24.06
CA SER A 78 0.96 -43.91 -23.06
C SER A 78 1.31 -45.26 -23.68
N GLY A 79 1.89 -46.14 -22.86
CA GLY A 79 2.06 -47.55 -23.18
C GLY A 79 3.36 -47.91 -23.88
N GLU A 80 3.57 -49.22 -23.96
CA GLU A 80 4.76 -49.91 -24.48
C GLU A 80 5.17 -49.48 -25.90
N THR A 81 4.22 -49.14 -26.77
CA THR A 81 4.58 -48.74 -28.14
C THR A 81 5.27 -47.38 -28.22
N ASN A 82 5.22 -46.63 -27.12
CA ASN A 82 5.64 -45.24 -27.03
C ASN A 82 6.79 -45.05 -26.04
N ASP A 83 7.36 -46.09 -25.44
CA ASP A 83 8.57 -45.95 -24.62
C ASP A 83 9.85 -46.27 -25.42
N SER A 84 10.99 -46.10 -24.75
CA SER A 84 12.30 -46.42 -25.33
C SER A 84 13.18 -47.13 -24.30
N ASP A 85 13.02 -48.45 -24.18
CA ASP A 85 13.75 -49.29 -23.23
C ASP A 85 14.20 -50.62 -23.86
N ALA A 86 15.35 -50.59 -24.53
CA ALA A 86 15.90 -51.76 -25.24
C ALA A 86 16.16 -53.02 -24.38
N PHE A 87 15.96 -52.92 -23.06
CA PHE A 87 16.21 -53.94 -22.05
C PHE A 87 14.94 -54.37 -21.30
N ASP A 88 13.74 -53.89 -21.69
CA ASP A 88 12.44 -54.32 -21.12
C ASP A 88 12.39 -54.08 -19.60
N GLN A 89 12.73 -52.85 -19.20
CA GLN A 89 12.86 -52.40 -17.80
C GLN A 89 11.70 -51.51 -17.37
N ILE A 90 10.90 -51.06 -18.33
CA ILE A 90 9.66 -50.34 -18.16
C ILE A 90 8.54 -51.31 -18.51
N SER A 91 7.47 -51.29 -17.73
CA SER A 91 6.30 -52.11 -17.97
C SER A 91 5.05 -51.28 -17.78
N TRP A 92 4.00 -51.69 -18.46
CA TRP A 92 2.73 -50.99 -18.47
C TRP A 92 1.63 -51.98 -18.09
N SER A 93 1.12 -51.85 -16.87
CA SER A 93 0.01 -52.67 -16.40
C SER A 93 -1.27 -51.85 -16.23
N PHE A 94 -2.40 -52.54 -16.10
CA PHE A 94 -3.65 -51.94 -15.63
C PHE A 94 -4.07 -52.68 -14.36
N SER A 95 -4.48 -51.94 -13.33
CA SER A 95 -4.85 -52.51 -12.02
C SER A 95 -6.19 -53.27 -12.04
N GLY A 96 -6.94 -53.15 -13.15
CA GLY A 96 -8.17 -53.90 -13.44
C GLY A 96 -8.31 -54.28 -14.92
N THR A 97 -9.29 -55.13 -15.25
CA THR A 97 -9.69 -55.36 -16.64
C THR A 97 -10.45 -54.13 -17.13
N GLY A 98 -9.79 -53.22 -17.83
CA GLY A 98 -10.45 -52.06 -18.43
C GLY A 98 -11.72 -52.45 -19.18
N LEU A 99 -12.80 -51.72 -18.97
CA LEU A 99 -14.06 -51.89 -19.67
C LEU A 99 -14.04 -50.98 -20.90
N TYR A 100 -14.10 -51.60 -22.07
CA TYR A 100 -14.10 -50.90 -23.35
C TYR A 100 -15.52 -50.89 -23.89
N TRP A 101 -15.95 -49.75 -24.41
CA TRP A 101 -17.18 -49.69 -25.18
C TRP A 101 -17.06 -50.56 -26.44
N ASP A 102 -17.97 -51.50 -26.65
CA ASP A 102 -18.02 -52.36 -27.83
C ASP A 102 -19.35 -52.24 -28.61
N GLY A 103 -20.36 -51.61 -28.01
CA GLY A 103 -21.67 -51.37 -28.64
C GLY A 103 -22.43 -52.64 -29.01
N GLY A 104 -22.17 -53.77 -28.35
CA GLY A 104 -22.81 -55.07 -28.63
C GLY A 104 -24.32 -55.13 -28.35
N GLY A 105 -24.84 -54.20 -27.56
CA GLY A 105 -26.24 -54.08 -27.16
C GLY A 105 -27.07 -53.15 -28.03
N ASP A 106 -27.73 -52.18 -27.41
CA ASP A 106 -28.43 -51.11 -28.14
C ASP A 106 -27.49 -50.11 -28.84
N GLY A 107 -26.17 -50.21 -28.61
CA GLY A 107 -25.12 -49.40 -29.22
C GLY A 107 -25.09 -47.94 -28.76
N ILE A 108 -25.86 -47.56 -27.74
CA ILE A 108 -26.03 -46.17 -27.30
C ILE A 108 -25.99 -46.04 -25.77
N SER A 109 -26.67 -46.89 -25.02
CA SER A 109 -26.89 -46.69 -23.58
C SER A 109 -25.70 -47.16 -22.73
N TRP A 110 -25.12 -46.28 -21.91
CA TRP A 110 -24.07 -46.63 -20.93
C TRP A 110 -24.50 -47.81 -20.03
N ASN A 111 -25.78 -47.85 -19.66
CA ASN A 111 -26.31 -48.81 -18.69
C ASN A 111 -26.82 -50.11 -19.32
N ASP A 112 -26.67 -50.32 -20.64
CA ASP A 112 -26.87 -51.63 -21.24
C ASP A 112 -25.58 -52.45 -21.04
N PRO A 113 -25.60 -53.53 -20.23
CA PRO A 113 -24.42 -54.33 -19.97
C PRO A 113 -23.77 -54.85 -21.25
N THR A 114 -24.57 -55.12 -22.30
CA THR A 114 -24.10 -55.71 -23.55
C THR A 114 -23.37 -54.73 -24.47
N ASN A 115 -23.24 -53.45 -24.09
CA ASN A 115 -22.41 -52.47 -24.79
C ASN A 115 -20.95 -52.40 -24.29
N TRP A 116 -20.59 -53.24 -23.31
CA TRP A 116 -19.26 -53.28 -22.71
C TRP A 116 -18.58 -54.61 -23.02
N SER A 117 -17.26 -54.57 -23.21
CA SER A 117 -16.42 -55.73 -23.57
C SER A 117 -16.51 -56.97 -22.68
N THR A 118 -17.13 -56.85 -21.50
CA THR A 118 -17.33 -57.94 -20.54
C THR A 118 -18.81 -58.29 -20.30
N ASP A 119 -19.73 -57.69 -21.05
CA ASP A 119 -21.18 -57.77 -20.83
C ASP A 119 -21.60 -57.32 -19.41
N VAL A 120 -20.89 -56.35 -18.82
CA VAL A 120 -21.15 -55.82 -17.47
C VAL A 120 -21.06 -54.29 -17.49
N VAL A 121 -22.03 -53.63 -16.84
CA VAL A 121 -22.05 -52.16 -16.69
C VAL A 121 -20.94 -51.71 -15.72
N PRO A 122 -20.18 -50.66 -16.05
CA PRO A 122 -19.16 -50.10 -15.16
C PRO A 122 -19.66 -49.72 -13.77
N THR A 123 -18.82 -49.96 -12.79
CA THR A 123 -18.99 -49.61 -11.37
C THR A 123 -17.91 -48.62 -10.93
N GLY A 124 -18.04 -48.05 -9.72
CA GLY A 124 -17.05 -47.11 -9.16
C GLY A 124 -15.64 -47.69 -8.93
N THR A 125 -15.40 -48.97 -9.22
CA THR A 125 -14.07 -49.60 -9.18
C THR A 125 -13.48 -49.87 -10.56
N ASP A 126 -14.21 -49.57 -11.63
CA ASP A 126 -13.81 -49.93 -12.99
C ASP A 126 -13.17 -48.77 -13.75
N VAL A 127 -12.15 -49.10 -14.54
CA VAL A 127 -11.51 -48.17 -15.50
C VAL A 127 -12.25 -48.29 -16.82
N VAL A 128 -12.79 -47.17 -17.31
CA VAL A 128 -13.67 -47.12 -18.48
C VAL A 128 -13.00 -46.41 -19.65
N PHE A 129 -13.01 -47.06 -20.81
CA PHE A 129 -12.45 -46.55 -22.05
C PHE A 129 -13.55 -46.35 -23.10
N LEU A 130 -13.67 -45.12 -23.58
CA LEU A 130 -14.38 -44.77 -24.80
C LEU A 130 -13.33 -44.43 -25.85
N ASP A 131 -12.96 -45.43 -26.64
CA ASP A 131 -11.97 -45.35 -27.70
C ASP A 131 -12.42 -46.12 -28.96
N HIS A 132 -11.52 -46.31 -29.92
CA HIS A 132 -11.76 -47.10 -31.13
C HIS A 132 -11.17 -48.52 -31.09
N THR A 133 -10.90 -49.07 -29.90
CA THR A 133 -10.36 -50.43 -29.76
C THR A 133 -11.33 -51.48 -30.29
N ASN A 134 -12.62 -51.36 -29.95
CA ASN A 134 -13.66 -52.32 -30.34
C ASN A 134 -14.67 -51.76 -31.35
N VAL A 135 -14.93 -50.45 -31.34
CA VAL A 135 -15.88 -49.80 -32.25
C VAL A 135 -15.14 -48.93 -33.26
N GLY A 136 -15.20 -49.32 -34.54
CA GLY A 136 -14.66 -48.51 -35.63
C GLY A 136 -15.64 -47.43 -36.10
N GLY A 137 -15.12 -46.25 -36.47
CA GLY A 137 -15.94 -45.12 -36.89
C GLY A 137 -16.54 -44.33 -35.72
N SER A 138 -17.20 -43.20 -36.01
CA SER A 138 -17.78 -42.36 -34.96
C SER A 138 -18.95 -43.02 -34.25
N TYR A 139 -19.06 -42.82 -32.94
CA TYR A 139 -20.17 -43.32 -32.13
C TYR A 139 -20.52 -42.38 -30.97
N SER A 140 -21.66 -42.63 -30.32
CA SER A 140 -22.13 -41.85 -29.19
C SER A 140 -22.60 -42.76 -28.07
N VAL A 141 -22.33 -42.34 -26.84
CA VAL A 141 -22.71 -43.02 -25.61
C VAL A 141 -23.58 -42.09 -24.78
N ASP A 142 -24.73 -42.58 -24.32
CA ASP A 142 -25.68 -41.83 -23.53
C ASP A 142 -25.84 -42.45 -22.14
N ILE A 143 -25.64 -41.63 -21.10
CA ILE A 143 -26.07 -41.94 -19.73
C ILE A 143 -27.52 -41.47 -19.64
N LEU A 144 -28.45 -42.38 -19.93
CA LEU A 144 -29.85 -42.04 -20.20
C LEU A 144 -30.82 -42.42 -19.08
N THR A 145 -30.77 -43.67 -18.62
CA THR A 145 -31.83 -44.27 -17.80
C THR A 145 -31.54 -44.23 -16.30
N ILE A 146 -30.28 -44.43 -15.92
CA ILE A 146 -29.79 -44.37 -14.54
C ILE A 146 -28.43 -43.65 -14.54
N ASP A 147 -27.95 -43.30 -13.35
CA ASP A 147 -26.65 -42.65 -13.20
C ASP A 147 -25.51 -43.61 -13.59
N ALA A 148 -24.37 -43.04 -13.99
CA ALA A 148 -23.17 -43.78 -14.34
C ALA A 148 -22.08 -43.52 -13.31
N VAL A 149 -21.31 -44.55 -12.99
CA VAL A 149 -20.20 -44.50 -12.05
C VAL A 149 -18.95 -45.13 -12.69
N GLY A 150 -17.77 -44.69 -12.29
CA GLY A 150 -16.50 -45.24 -12.74
C GLY A 150 -15.36 -44.89 -11.79
N LEU A 151 -14.33 -45.74 -11.72
CA LEU A 151 -13.08 -45.35 -11.05
C LEU A 151 -12.33 -44.32 -11.91
N LYS A 152 -12.18 -44.64 -13.20
CA LYS A 152 -11.57 -43.76 -14.20
C LYS A 152 -12.40 -43.76 -15.47
N LEU A 153 -12.42 -42.63 -16.16
CA LEU A 153 -13.02 -42.51 -17.48
C LEU A 153 -12.06 -41.82 -18.44
N VAL A 154 -11.82 -42.49 -19.56
CA VAL A 154 -10.92 -42.05 -20.63
C VAL A 154 -11.70 -41.93 -21.92
N LEU A 155 -11.79 -40.71 -22.45
CA LEU A 155 -12.28 -40.43 -23.79
C LEU A 155 -11.07 -40.22 -24.70
N ASP A 156 -10.89 -41.12 -25.67
CA ASP A 156 -9.82 -41.06 -26.66
C ASP A 156 -10.34 -41.37 -28.06
N ALA A 157 -10.79 -40.33 -28.75
CA ALA A 157 -11.29 -40.43 -30.12
C ALA A 157 -10.19 -40.68 -31.17
N GLY A 158 -8.90 -40.55 -30.84
CA GLY A 158 -7.80 -40.76 -31.79
C GLY A 158 -7.85 -39.87 -33.05
N GLY A 159 -8.52 -38.72 -33.00
CA GLY A 159 -8.50 -37.65 -34.00
C GLY A 159 -9.20 -37.87 -35.34
N SER A 160 -9.54 -39.11 -35.73
CA SER A 160 -10.09 -39.39 -37.07
C SER A 160 -11.60 -39.67 -37.09
N ASN A 161 -12.18 -40.05 -35.94
CA ASN A 161 -13.59 -40.37 -35.79
C ASN A 161 -14.08 -39.79 -34.45
N ASP A 162 -15.22 -39.12 -34.45
CA ASP A 162 -15.75 -38.53 -33.22
C ASP A 162 -16.30 -39.57 -32.22
N ILE A 163 -15.98 -39.40 -30.94
CA ILE A 163 -16.64 -40.05 -29.80
C ILE A 163 -17.36 -38.98 -28.99
N THR A 164 -18.65 -39.19 -28.72
CA THR A 164 -19.44 -38.29 -27.86
C THR A 164 -20.06 -39.05 -26.69
N LEU A 165 -19.73 -38.65 -25.45
CA LEU A 165 -20.43 -39.07 -24.25
C LEU A 165 -21.41 -37.98 -23.82
N THR A 166 -22.68 -38.34 -23.64
CA THR A 166 -23.72 -37.41 -23.19
C THR A 166 -24.31 -37.84 -21.85
N VAL A 167 -24.20 -36.98 -20.84
CA VAL A 167 -24.95 -37.10 -19.58
C VAL A 167 -26.34 -36.51 -19.80
N LYS A 168 -27.36 -37.38 -19.93
CA LYS A 168 -28.73 -36.94 -20.27
C LYS A 168 -29.41 -36.26 -19.09
N ASN A 169 -30.56 -35.64 -19.39
CA ASN A 169 -31.29 -34.81 -18.43
C ASN A 169 -31.60 -35.53 -17.10
N GLY A 170 -31.17 -34.93 -15.99
CA GLY A 170 -31.41 -35.46 -14.64
C GLY A 170 -30.51 -36.63 -14.22
N ARG A 171 -29.42 -36.87 -14.95
CA ARG A 171 -28.47 -37.96 -14.69
C ARG A 171 -27.17 -37.45 -14.09
N VAL A 172 -26.48 -38.33 -13.36
CA VAL A 172 -25.15 -38.08 -12.81
C VAL A 172 -24.12 -38.99 -13.47
N LEU A 173 -22.95 -38.43 -13.77
CA LEU A 173 -21.72 -39.18 -14.02
C LEU A 173 -20.79 -38.96 -12.83
N ASP A 174 -20.47 -40.02 -12.10
CA ASP A 174 -19.63 -39.98 -10.90
C ASP A 174 -18.30 -40.72 -11.14
N ILE A 175 -17.18 -40.01 -11.02
CA ILE A 175 -15.84 -40.55 -11.28
C ILE A 175 -14.96 -40.41 -10.04
N GLU A 176 -14.44 -41.53 -9.54
CA GLU A 176 -13.77 -41.56 -8.25
C GLU A 176 -12.31 -41.07 -8.30
N GLU A 177 -11.58 -41.30 -9.39
CA GLU A 177 -10.13 -41.10 -9.43
C GLU A 177 -9.62 -40.22 -10.58
N LEU A 178 -10.09 -40.45 -11.81
CA LEU A 178 -9.56 -39.72 -12.96
C LEU A 178 -10.56 -39.60 -14.10
N LEU A 179 -10.90 -38.37 -14.46
CA LEU A 179 -11.61 -38.05 -15.70
C LEU A 179 -10.64 -37.43 -16.71
N THR A 180 -10.40 -38.16 -17.80
CA THR A 180 -9.53 -37.71 -18.89
C THR A 180 -10.30 -37.62 -20.20
N ILE A 181 -10.22 -36.46 -20.85
CA ILE A 181 -10.68 -36.26 -22.23
C ILE A 181 -9.45 -35.95 -23.06
N ILE A 182 -8.84 -36.97 -23.66
CA ILE A 182 -7.67 -36.81 -24.54
C ILE A 182 -8.14 -36.15 -25.83
N ASP A 183 -9.19 -36.71 -26.41
CA ASP A 183 -9.90 -36.24 -27.60
C ASP A 183 -11.36 -36.75 -27.56
N GLY A 184 -12.27 -36.11 -28.28
CA GLY A 184 -13.70 -36.38 -28.24
C GLY A 184 -14.51 -35.34 -27.45
N THR A 185 -15.79 -35.64 -27.22
CA THR A 185 -16.77 -34.69 -26.66
C THR A 185 -17.48 -35.27 -25.44
N LEU A 186 -17.40 -34.58 -24.30
CA LEU A 186 -18.27 -34.80 -23.15
C LEU A 186 -19.33 -33.71 -23.07
N THR A 187 -20.61 -34.07 -23.07
CA THR A 187 -21.74 -33.13 -23.05
C THR A 187 -22.68 -33.40 -21.87
N GLN A 188 -23.08 -32.34 -21.16
CA GLN A 188 -24.13 -32.38 -20.16
C GLN A 188 -25.45 -31.79 -20.72
N GLU A 189 -26.55 -32.52 -20.62
CA GLU A 189 -27.90 -32.04 -20.94
C GLU A 189 -28.68 -31.68 -19.66
N ASN A 190 -29.55 -30.67 -19.76
CA ASN A 190 -30.48 -30.15 -18.74
C ASN A 190 -30.53 -30.88 -17.38
N SER A 191 -30.20 -30.19 -16.29
CA SER A 191 -30.26 -30.74 -14.92
C SER A 191 -29.41 -32.00 -14.69
N SER A 192 -28.38 -32.25 -15.50
CA SER A 192 -27.38 -33.29 -15.21
C SER A 192 -26.27 -32.75 -14.29
N GLU A 193 -25.46 -33.66 -13.75
CA GLU A 193 -24.29 -33.35 -12.93
C GLU A 193 -23.12 -34.26 -13.29
N ILE A 194 -21.90 -33.74 -13.20
CA ILE A 194 -20.68 -34.54 -13.17
C ILE A 194 -20.06 -34.36 -11.79
N LYS A 195 -19.72 -35.48 -11.15
CA LYS A 195 -18.98 -35.53 -9.89
C LYS A 195 -17.63 -36.17 -10.13
N LEU A 196 -16.61 -35.61 -9.48
CA LEU A 196 -15.23 -36.03 -9.66
C LEU A 196 -14.48 -35.91 -8.34
N ALA A 197 -14.16 -37.07 -7.76
CA ALA A 197 -13.40 -37.13 -6.51
C ALA A 197 -11.88 -37.01 -6.73
N GLY A 198 -11.39 -37.26 -7.96
CA GLY A 198 -9.97 -37.22 -8.28
C GLY A 198 -9.57 -36.19 -9.36
N ALA A 199 -8.54 -36.50 -10.16
CA ALA A 199 -7.95 -35.53 -11.09
C ALA A 199 -8.78 -35.31 -12.38
N PHE A 200 -8.71 -34.10 -12.93
CA PHE A 200 -9.32 -33.75 -14.23
C PHE A 200 -8.25 -33.33 -15.24
N SER A 201 -8.22 -34.01 -16.38
CA SER A 201 -7.34 -33.65 -17.50
C SER A 201 -8.15 -33.61 -18.79
N ASN A 202 -8.38 -32.40 -19.30
CA ASN A 202 -9.12 -32.21 -20.54
C ASN A 202 -8.22 -31.61 -21.62
N SER A 203 -8.17 -32.23 -22.79
CA SER A 203 -7.60 -31.73 -24.04
C SER A 203 -8.62 -31.73 -25.18
N GLY A 204 -9.75 -32.44 -25.03
CA GLY A 204 -10.87 -32.44 -25.97
C GLY A 204 -11.93 -31.38 -25.71
N THR A 205 -13.17 -31.70 -26.08
CA THR A 205 -14.34 -30.81 -25.96
C THR A 205 -15.17 -31.15 -24.74
N TYR A 206 -15.48 -30.14 -23.93
CA TYR A 206 -16.42 -30.26 -22.82
C TYR A 206 -17.54 -29.22 -22.95
N ASN A 207 -18.77 -29.70 -23.07
CA ASN A 207 -19.98 -28.89 -23.18
C ASN A 207 -20.81 -29.00 -21.89
N SER A 208 -20.65 -28.02 -21.00
CA SER A 208 -21.36 -27.98 -19.70
C SER A 208 -22.87 -27.70 -19.80
N GLY A 209 -23.34 -27.14 -20.92
CA GLY A 209 -24.74 -26.72 -21.05
C GLY A 209 -25.10 -25.67 -19.99
N SER A 210 -26.10 -25.95 -19.15
CA SER A 210 -26.48 -25.10 -18.00
C SER A 210 -26.38 -25.86 -16.68
N ASN A 211 -25.39 -26.75 -16.57
CA ASN A 211 -25.29 -27.75 -15.52
C ASN A 211 -24.12 -27.47 -14.56
N THR A 212 -24.00 -28.32 -13.54
CA THR A 212 -22.95 -28.22 -12.51
C THR A 212 -21.91 -29.31 -12.71
N PHE A 213 -20.65 -28.93 -12.55
CA PHE A 213 -19.53 -29.83 -12.35
C PHE A 213 -19.10 -29.71 -10.89
N THR A 214 -19.04 -30.83 -10.17
CA THR A 214 -18.76 -30.90 -8.75
C THR A 214 -17.45 -31.66 -8.52
N LEU A 215 -16.53 -31.04 -7.79
CA LEU A 215 -15.30 -31.65 -7.30
C LEU A 215 -15.55 -32.08 -5.84
N ASP A 216 -15.55 -33.37 -5.56
CA ASP A 216 -16.01 -33.96 -4.28
C ASP A 216 -15.02 -34.92 -3.63
N GLY A 217 -13.72 -34.75 -3.94
CA GLY A 217 -12.64 -35.53 -3.35
C GLY A 217 -12.61 -35.47 -1.83
N SER A 218 -12.42 -36.62 -1.18
CA SER A 218 -12.40 -36.73 0.28
C SER A 218 -11.01 -36.58 0.91
N SER A 219 -9.94 -36.71 0.11
CA SER A 219 -8.55 -36.49 0.53
C SER A 219 -7.65 -36.34 -0.69
N GLY A 220 -6.43 -35.79 -0.52
CA GLY A 220 -5.42 -35.76 -1.59
C GLY A 220 -5.24 -34.39 -2.25
N ILE A 221 -4.31 -34.34 -3.20
CA ILE A 221 -4.00 -33.16 -4.02
C ILE A 221 -4.13 -33.57 -5.47
N TYR A 222 -5.04 -32.92 -6.19
CA TYR A 222 -5.41 -33.30 -7.55
C TYR A 222 -5.13 -32.17 -8.53
N THR A 223 -4.65 -32.53 -9.71
CA THR A 223 -4.56 -31.61 -10.84
C THR A 223 -5.95 -31.38 -11.44
N PHE A 224 -6.26 -30.11 -11.72
CA PHE A 224 -7.47 -29.70 -12.40
C PHE A 224 -7.10 -28.89 -13.65
N ASN A 225 -7.09 -29.55 -14.80
CA ASN A 225 -6.79 -28.94 -16.09
C ASN A 225 -8.03 -28.91 -16.99
N PRO A 226 -8.71 -27.76 -17.12
CA PRO A 226 -9.88 -27.61 -17.97
C PRO A 226 -9.57 -27.27 -19.44
N ASN A 227 -8.28 -27.14 -19.80
CA ASN A 227 -7.76 -26.60 -21.07
C ASN A 227 -8.21 -25.16 -21.37
N SER A 228 -9.47 -24.99 -21.76
CA SER A 228 -10.14 -23.69 -21.92
C SER A 228 -11.66 -23.81 -22.05
N ASN A 229 -12.22 -25.01 -21.84
CA ASN A 229 -13.65 -25.26 -21.99
C ASN A 229 -14.41 -24.60 -20.83
N PRO A 230 -15.48 -23.82 -21.11
CA PRO A 230 -16.21 -23.13 -20.06
C PRO A 230 -17.10 -24.09 -19.25
N PHE A 231 -17.01 -23.98 -17.93
CA PHE A 231 -18.04 -24.52 -17.04
C PHE A 231 -19.23 -23.57 -16.99
N TYR A 232 -20.42 -24.10 -16.73
CA TYR A 232 -21.56 -23.27 -16.40
C TYR A 232 -21.55 -22.96 -14.89
N ASN A 233 -21.78 -23.97 -14.04
CA ASN A 233 -21.48 -23.89 -12.61
C ASN A 233 -20.29 -24.81 -12.26
N LEU A 234 -19.45 -24.37 -11.33
CA LEU A 234 -18.40 -25.18 -10.72
C LEU A 234 -18.57 -25.16 -9.19
N THR A 235 -18.62 -26.35 -8.60
CA THR A 235 -18.68 -26.53 -7.14
C THR A 235 -17.45 -27.29 -6.68
N VAL A 236 -16.81 -26.80 -5.63
CA VAL A 236 -15.78 -27.52 -4.87
C VAL A 236 -16.40 -27.90 -3.53
N ASP A 237 -16.76 -29.16 -3.40
CA ASP A 237 -17.36 -29.77 -2.21
C ASP A 237 -16.46 -30.89 -1.65
N ALA A 238 -15.15 -30.63 -1.64
CA ALA A 238 -14.13 -31.66 -1.48
C ALA A 238 -13.53 -31.68 -0.07
N SER A 239 -14.33 -32.10 0.92
CA SER A 239 -13.92 -32.10 2.33
C SER A 239 -12.64 -32.93 2.57
N GLY A 240 -11.49 -32.25 2.62
CA GLY A 240 -10.19 -32.87 2.90
C GLY A 240 -9.25 -32.95 1.70
N ALA A 241 -9.69 -32.58 0.50
CA ALA A 241 -8.87 -32.55 -0.71
C ALA A 241 -8.54 -31.12 -1.19
N GLN A 242 -7.50 -31.03 -2.02
CA GLN A 242 -7.08 -29.82 -2.71
C GLN A 242 -7.09 -30.05 -4.23
N TYR A 243 -7.67 -29.10 -4.97
CA TYR A 243 -7.63 -29.09 -6.43
C TYR A 243 -6.76 -27.95 -6.92
N ASN A 244 -5.71 -28.30 -7.67
CA ASN A 244 -4.73 -27.39 -8.24
C ASN A 244 -5.10 -27.05 -9.67
N LEU A 245 -5.53 -25.82 -9.90
CA LEU A 245 -5.81 -25.30 -11.23
C LEU A 245 -4.50 -25.16 -12.02
N ASP A 246 -4.41 -25.92 -13.12
CA ASP A 246 -3.19 -26.00 -13.95
C ASP A 246 -3.34 -25.28 -15.31
N ASN A 247 -4.51 -24.70 -15.60
CA ASN A 247 -4.73 -23.89 -16.81
C ASN A 247 -5.69 -22.73 -16.53
N ASN A 248 -5.86 -21.81 -17.49
CA ASN A 248 -6.87 -20.76 -17.38
C ASN A 248 -8.27 -21.39 -17.35
N MET A 249 -9.18 -20.78 -16.59
CA MET A 249 -10.53 -21.29 -16.39
C MET A 249 -11.58 -20.24 -16.72
N VAL A 250 -12.69 -20.69 -17.30
CA VAL A 250 -13.89 -19.88 -17.52
C VAL A 250 -15.08 -20.55 -16.84
N VAL A 251 -15.82 -19.77 -16.04
CA VAL A 251 -17.08 -20.17 -15.42
C VAL A 251 -18.16 -19.15 -15.80
N ASN A 252 -19.13 -19.60 -16.58
CA ASN A 252 -20.16 -18.74 -17.18
C ASN A 252 -21.28 -18.34 -16.21
N ASN A 253 -21.45 -19.08 -15.12
CA ASN A 253 -22.41 -18.78 -14.07
C ASN A 253 -21.70 -18.78 -12.70
N ASN A 254 -22.07 -19.64 -11.76
CA ASN A 254 -21.61 -19.52 -10.38
C ASN A 254 -20.41 -20.43 -10.07
N MET A 255 -19.52 -19.94 -9.22
CA MET A 255 -18.48 -20.73 -8.57
C MET A 255 -18.73 -20.79 -7.06
N LEU A 256 -18.80 -21.99 -6.51
CA LEU A 256 -18.99 -22.26 -5.09
C LEU A 256 -17.84 -23.12 -4.57
N ILE A 257 -17.16 -22.65 -3.52
CA ILE A 257 -16.22 -23.45 -2.73
C ILE A 257 -16.87 -23.66 -1.36
N SER A 258 -17.57 -24.79 -1.20
CA SER A 258 -18.26 -25.18 0.03
C SER A 258 -17.37 -25.97 0.99
N ASN A 259 -16.45 -26.78 0.47
CA ASN A 259 -15.49 -27.57 1.25
C ASN A 259 -14.18 -27.76 0.47
N GLY A 260 -13.10 -28.12 1.18
CA GLY A 260 -11.78 -28.36 0.57
C GLY A 260 -11.01 -27.09 0.22
N THR A 261 -9.95 -27.24 -0.58
CA THR A 261 -9.12 -26.13 -1.07
C THR A 261 -9.12 -26.10 -2.60
N PHE A 262 -9.42 -24.94 -3.19
CA PHE A 262 -9.14 -24.68 -4.59
C PHE A 262 -7.90 -23.78 -4.68
N SER A 263 -6.81 -24.28 -5.26
CA SER A 263 -5.52 -23.59 -5.34
C SER A 263 -5.14 -23.30 -6.78
N VAL A 264 -4.62 -22.10 -7.05
CA VAL A 264 -4.14 -21.70 -8.37
C VAL A 264 -2.63 -21.83 -8.43
N ILE A 265 -2.12 -22.64 -9.36
CA ILE A 265 -0.67 -22.86 -9.48
C ILE A 265 -0.05 -21.87 -10.48
N GLY A 266 0.77 -20.97 -9.95
CA GLY A 266 1.43 -19.91 -10.70
C GLY A 266 0.46 -18.82 -11.16
N ASN A 267 0.77 -18.18 -12.29
CA ASN A 267 -0.08 -17.14 -12.88
C ASN A 267 -1.10 -17.77 -13.84
N LYS A 268 -2.35 -17.94 -13.36
CA LYS A 268 -3.50 -18.36 -14.17
C LYS A 268 -4.64 -17.37 -14.03
N LEU A 269 -5.48 -17.31 -15.05
CA LEU A 269 -6.67 -16.47 -15.09
C LEU A 269 -7.93 -17.31 -14.83
N ILE A 270 -8.76 -16.86 -13.88
CA ILE A 270 -10.13 -17.32 -13.71
C ILE A 270 -11.08 -16.23 -14.20
N THR A 271 -11.86 -16.49 -15.25
CA THR A 271 -12.92 -15.59 -15.71
C THR A 271 -14.27 -16.09 -15.22
N LEU A 272 -14.98 -15.28 -14.43
CA LEU A 272 -16.24 -15.63 -13.81
C LEU A 272 -17.34 -14.63 -14.15
N SER A 273 -18.45 -15.11 -14.70
CA SER A 273 -19.60 -14.25 -15.08
C SER A 273 -20.75 -14.22 -14.07
N GLY A 274 -20.86 -15.19 -13.17
CA GLY A 274 -21.83 -15.20 -12.06
C GLY A 274 -21.16 -15.09 -10.69
N ASN A 275 -21.83 -15.54 -9.64
CA ASN A 275 -21.41 -15.27 -8.26
C ASN A 275 -20.20 -16.09 -7.84
N TRP A 276 -19.32 -15.47 -7.04
CA TRP A 276 -18.20 -16.13 -6.37
C TRP A 276 -18.53 -16.32 -4.90
N THR A 277 -18.51 -17.56 -4.42
CA THR A 277 -18.85 -17.89 -3.04
C THR A 277 -17.81 -18.84 -2.45
N THR A 278 -17.16 -18.43 -1.35
CA THR A 278 -16.27 -19.28 -0.54
C THR A 278 -16.90 -19.44 0.86
N ASN A 279 -17.86 -20.35 0.97
CA ASN A 279 -18.68 -20.53 2.17
C ASN A 279 -18.47 -21.94 2.77
N GLY A 280 -17.28 -22.15 3.35
CA GLY A 280 -16.91 -23.36 4.08
C GLY A 280 -15.55 -23.95 3.65
N GLY A 281 -15.16 -23.80 2.39
CA GLY A 281 -13.83 -24.17 1.90
C GLY A 281 -12.85 -23.00 1.83
N SER A 282 -11.65 -23.27 1.29
CA SER A 282 -10.55 -22.31 1.14
C SER A 282 -10.21 -22.07 -0.32
N PHE A 283 -9.81 -20.83 -0.63
CA PHE A 283 -9.25 -20.46 -1.92
C PHE A 283 -7.82 -19.97 -1.72
N ASP A 284 -6.89 -20.56 -2.46
CA ASP A 284 -5.50 -20.10 -2.55
C ASP A 284 -5.26 -19.51 -3.95
N PRO A 285 -5.09 -18.18 -4.07
CA PRO A 285 -5.01 -17.52 -5.37
C PRO A 285 -3.68 -17.71 -6.09
N GLY A 286 -2.65 -18.28 -5.45
CA GLY A 286 -1.30 -18.31 -6.00
C GLY A 286 -0.85 -16.90 -6.42
N THR A 287 -0.48 -16.75 -7.70
CA THR A 287 -0.16 -15.45 -8.32
C THR A 287 -1.08 -15.14 -9.51
N GLY A 288 -2.32 -15.64 -9.47
CA GLY A 288 -3.29 -15.55 -10.56
C GLY A 288 -4.26 -14.35 -10.48
N GLU A 289 -4.93 -14.05 -11.59
CA GLU A 289 -5.97 -13.02 -11.69
C GLU A 289 -7.36 -13.66 -11.61
N ILE A 290 -8.25 -13.09 -10.79
CA ILE A 290 -9.69 -13.31 -10.95
C ILE A 290 -10.32 -12.13 -11.68
N ARG A 291 -11.00 -12.46 -12.78
CA ARG A 291 -11.76 -11.53 -13.60
C ARG A 291 -13.25 -11.72 -13.38
N PHE A 292 -13.87 -10.76 -12.70
CA PHE A 292 -15.31 -10.70 -12.53
C PHE A 292 -15.95 -10.02 -13.76
N SER A 293 -16.59 -10.82 -14.62
CA SER A 293 -17.06 -10.43 -15.95
C SER A 293 -18.58 -10.47 -16.13
N GLY A 294 -19.37 -10.44 -15.05
CA GLY A 294 -20.83 -10.44 -15.16
C GLY A 294 -21.35 -9.34 -16.07
N THR A 295 -22.31 -9.68 -16.94
CA THR A 295 -22.80 -8.81 -18.02
C THR A 295 -24.09 -8.07 -17.70
N SER A 296 -24.83 -8.52 -16.69
CA SER A 296 -26.07 -7.89 -16.22
C SER A 296 -26.33 -8.24 -14.76
N GLY A 297 -27.23 -7.49 -14.11
CA GLY A 297 -27.56 -7.70 -12.69
C GLY A 297 -26.37 -7.42 -11.76
N THR A 298 -26.47 -7.94 -10.53
CA THR A 298 -25.41 -7.84 -9.51
C THR A 298 -24.70 -9.20 -9.38
N GLN A 299 -23.40 -9.20 -9.61
CA GLN A 299 -22.48 -10.30 -9.34
C GLN A 299 -21.95 -10.15 -7.91
N THR A 300 -22.35 -11.06 -7.02
CA THR A 300 -21.88 -11.06 -5.63
C THR A 300 -20.53 -11.75 -5.52
N ILE A 301 -19.64 -11.13 -4.76
CA ILE A 301 -18.28 -11.59 -4.51
C ILE A 301 -18.17 -11.82 -3.01
N TYR A 302 -18.10 -13.08 -2.58
CA TYR A 302 -17.62 -13.38 -1.24
C TYR A 302 -16.12 -13.08 -1.21
N GLY A 303 -15.70 -12.24 -0.26
CA GLY A 303 -14.31 -11.84 -0.09
C GLY A 303 -13.41 -12.98 0.36
N GLY A 304 -12.34 -12.65 1.07
CA GLY A 304 -11.23 -13.55 1.36
C GLY A 304 -9.94 -13.06 0.72
N LEU A 305 -9.08 -13.99 0.32
CA LEU A 305 -7.79 -13.68 -0.28
C LEU A 305 -7.85 -13.79 -1.81
N PHE A 306 -7.41 -12.74 -2.49
CA PHE A 306 -7.16 -12.72 -3.92
C PHE A 306 -5.73 -12.25 -4.18
N TYR A 307 -5.14 -12.67 -5.29
CA TYR A 307 -3.87 -12.12 -5.73
C TYR A 307 -4.13 -10.84 -6.52
N ALA A 308 -4.54 -10.94 -7.79
CA ALA A 308 -5.00 -9.79 -8.59
C ALA A 308 -6.50 -9.88 -8.91
N VAL A 309 -7.18 -8.72 -9.00
CA VAL A 309 -8.62 -8.65 -9.32
C VAL A 309 -8.87 -7.69 -10.48
N SER A 310 -9.64 -8.13 -11.47
CA SER A 310 -10.15 -7.26 -12.52
C SER A 310 -11.66 -7.28 -12.65
N LEU A 311 -12.25 -6.09 -12.77
CA LEU A 311 -13.69 -5.91 -12.95
C LEU A 311 -13.97 -5.53 -14.40
N ARG A 312 -14.92 -6.24 -15.02
CA ARG A 312 -15.29 -6.08 -16.44
C ARG A 312 -16.79 -6.15 -16.67
N ASN A 313 -17.18 -5.70 -17.87
CA ASN A 313 -18.53 -5.75 -18.43
C ASN A 313 -19.57 -4.94 -17.63
N ALA A 314 -20.86 -5.06 -17.97
CA ALA A 314 -21.90 -4.15 -17.47
C ALA A 314 -22.58 -4.59 -16.16
N GLY A 315 -22.40 -5.83 -15.71
CA GLY A 315 -22.96 -6.28 -14.43
C GLY A 315 -22.30 -5.57 -13.25
N SER A 316 -23.10 -5.10 -12.30
CA SER A 316 -22.57 -4.51 -11.06
C SER A 316 -21.91 -5.59 -10.21
N LYS A 317 -20.92 -5.22 -9.41
CA LYS A 317 -20.13 -6.09 -8.54
C LYS A 317 -20.39 -5.68 -7.10
N GLN A 318 -20.52 -6.63 -6.20
CA GLN A 318 -20.80 -6.31 -4.79
C GLN A 318 -20.04 -7.25 -3.86
N LEU A 319 -19.30 -6.70 -2.90
CA LEU A 319 -18.70 -7.50 -1.83
C LEU A 319 -19.76 -7.99 -0.84
N THR A 320 -19.60 -9.22 -0.38
CA THR A 320 -20.46 -9.84 0.65
C THR A 320 -19.70 -10.25 1.91
N SER A 321 -18.38 -10.01 1.95
CA SER A 321 -17.51 -10.14 3.12
C SER A 321 -16.21 -9.34 2.89
N ASN A 322 -15.35 -9.24 3.92
CA ASN A 322 -14.05 -8.56 3.80
C ASN A 322 -13.14 -9.23 2.77
N ALA A 323 -12.38 -8.44 2.02
CA ALA A 323 -11.48 -8.92 0.99
C ALA A 323 -10.06 -8.35 1.15
N THR A 324 -9.07 -9.16 0.78
CA THR A 324 -7.66 -8.75 0.62
C THR A 324 -7.24 -9.09 -0.80
N VAL A 325 -6.80 -8.09 -1.54
CA VAL A 325 -6.16 -8.22 -2.86
C VAL A 325 -4.67 -7.97 -2.64
N LEU A 326 -3.83 -8.96 -2.90
CA LEU A 326 -2.38 -8.88 -2.64
C LEU A 326 -1.63 -8.02 -3.68
N ASP A 327 -2.18 -7.95 -4.88
CA ASP A 327 -1.64 -7.25 -6.05
C ASP A 327 -2.66 -6.15 -6.46
N ASP A 328 -2.73 -5.84 -7.75
CA ASP A 328 -3.62 -4.81 -8.31
C ASP A 328 -5.12 -5.15 -8.21
N ILE A 329 -5.91 -4.09 -8.00
CA ILE A 329 -7.34 -4.07 -8.35
C ILE A 329 -7.58 -3.12 -9.53
N THR A 330 -8.13 -3.66 -10.63
CA THR A 330 -8.35 -2.91 -11.87
C THR A 330 -9.82 -2.82 -12.27
N PHE A 331 -10.30 -1.59 -12.44
CA PHE A 331 -11.58 -1.27 -13.08
C PHE A 331 -11.35 -0.98 -14.56
N HIS A 332 -11.46 -2.00 -15.40
CA HIS A 332 -11.12 -1.83 -16.82
C HIS A 332 -12.05 -0.84 -17.55
N SER A 333 -11.53 -0.22 -18.61
CA SER A 333 -12.27 0.68 -19.52
C SER A 333 -13.48 0.07 -20.23
N GLY A 334 -13.73 -1.23 -20.11
CA GLY A 334 -14.97 -1.91 -20.55
C GLY A 334 -16.00 -2.19 -19.43
N PHE A 335 -15.67 -1.91 -18.16
CA PHE A 335 -16.55 -2.10 -17.02
C PHE A 335 -17.55 -0.96 -16.86
N THR A 336 -18.84 -1.19 -17.09
CA THR A 336 -19.87 -0.13 -17.01
C THR A 336 -20.84 -0.29 -15.85
N GLY A 337 -20.62 -1.28 -14.98
CA GLY A 337 -21.35 -1.43 -13.71
C GLY A 337 -20.74 -0.58 -12.59
N THR A 338 -21.27 -0.73 -11.38
CA THR A 338 -20.65 -0.23 -10.14
C THR A 338 -19.96 -1.37 -9.39
N PHE A 339 -18.95 -1.06 -8.59
CA PHE A 339 -18.42 -1.96 -7.57
C PHE A 339 -18.74 -1.41 -6.19
N ASP A 340 -19.66 -2.07 -5.49
CA ASP A 340 -20.05 -1.69 -4.14
C ASP A 340 -19.34 -2.55 -3.08
N GLY A 341 -18.44 -1.91 -2.32
CA GLY A 341 -17.75 -2.53 -1.18
C GLY A 341 -18.62 -2.68 0.07
N GLN A 342 -19.84 -2.13 0.09
CA GLN A 342 -20.81 -2.25 1.19
C GLN A 342 -20.21 -1.80 2.55
N ASN A 343 -20.41 -2.58 3.62
CA ASN A 343 -19.85 -2.36 4.96
C ASN A 343 -18.47 -3.01 5.15
N TYR A 344 -17.87 -3.57 4.10
CA TYR A 344 -16.71 -4.45 4.21
C TYR A 344 -15.39 -3.71 4.04
N VAL A 345 -14.35 -4.26 4.64
CA VAL A 345 -12.97 -3.83 4.46
C VAL A 345 -12.41 -4.46 3.18
N LEU A 346 -11.84 -3.63 2.33
CA LEU A 346 -11.06 -4.03 1.16
C LEU A 346 -9.61 -3.60 1.35
N LYS A 347 -8.72 -4.58 1.51
CA LYS A 347 -7.27 -4.37 1.57
C LYS A 347 -6.66 -4.51 0.19
N VAL A 348 -5.77 -3.59 -0.17
CA VAL A 348 -5.08 -3.57 -1.46
C VAL A 348 -3.57 -3.55 -1.21
N GLY A 349 -2.87 -4.52 -1.78
CA GLY A 349 -1.44 -4.73 -1.62
C GLY A 349 -0.58 -4.04 -2.68
N ASP A 350 -1.11 -3.77 -3.87
CA ASP A 350 -0.42 -3.01 -4.93
C ASP A 350 -1.30 -1.87 -5.48
N ASP A 351 -1.48 -1.71 -6.79
CA ASP A 351 -2.13 -0.53 -7.35
C ASP A 351 -3.66 -0.59 -7.31
N TRP A 352 -4.26 0.60 -7.17
CA TRP A 352 -5.67 0.84 -7.47
C TRP A 352 -5.80 1.55 -8.80
N ILE A 353 -6.44 0.89 -9.77
CA ILE A 353 -6.46 1.35 -11.16
C ILE A 353 -7.89 1.57 -11.63
N ASN A 354 -8.35 2.82 -11.64
CA ASN A 354 -9.65 3.20 -12.17
C ASN A 354 -9.57 3.71 -13.62
N ASP A 355 -9.43 2.80 -14.59
CA ASP A 355 -9.36 3.11 -16.04
C ASP A 355 -10.74 3.42 -16.66
N ARG A 356 -11.65 3.94 -15.84
CA ARG A 356 -12.98 4.40 -16.25
C ARG A 356 -12.97 5.90 -16.52
N ASP A 357 -13.97 6.35 -17.26
CA ASP A 357 -14.31 7.76 -17.46
C ASP A 357 -15.17 8.33 -16.32
N VAL A 358 -15.59 7.49 -15.38
CA VAL A 358 -16.43 7.84 -14.23
C VAL A 358 -15.98 7.12 -12.96
N SER A 359 -16.38 7.63 -11.80
CA SER A 359 -16.22 6.90 -10.54
C SER A 359 -17.17 5.70 -10.52
N VAL A 360 -16.61 4.49 -10.44
CA VAL A 360 -17.39 3.23 -10.43
C VAL A 360 -17.35 2.50 -9.11
N PHE A 361 -16.43 2.86 -8.21
CA PHE A 361 -16.38 2.30 -6.87
C PHE A 361 -17.24 3.12 -5.90
N SER A 362 -17.97 2.42 -5.05
CA SER A 362 -18.70 3.01 -3.93
C SER A 362 -18.66 2.08 -2.71
N GLN A 363 -18.99 2.63 -1.56
CA GLN A 363 -19.32 1.85 -0.37
C GLN A 363 -20.64 2.40 0.16
N SER A 364 -21.75 1.72 -0.14
CA SER A 364 -23.08 2.14 0.32
C SER A 364 -23.27 1.98 1.83
N GLY A 365 -22.35 1.26 2.48
CA GLY A 365 -22.26 1.06 3.91
C GLY A 365 -21.03 1.74 4.54
N SER A 366 -20.69 1.33 5.76
CA SER A 366 -19.57 1.88 6.55
C SER A 366 -18.22 1.22 6.25
N GLY A 367 -18.01 0.68 5.05
CA GLY A 367 -16.78 -0.03 4.68
C GLY A 367 -15.55 0.88 4.65
N ALA A 368 -14.37 0.26 4.56
CA ALA A 368 -13.09 0.96 4.43
C ALA A 368 -12.21 0.36 3.34
N VAL A 369 -11.40 1.19 2.67
CA VAL A 369 -10.30 0.75 1.81
C VAL A 369 -8.98 0.99 2.55
N ILE A 370 -8.13 -0.04 2.59
CA ILE A 370 -6.82 0.03 3.25
C ILE A 370 -5.75 -0.24 2.19
N PHE A 371 -4.96 0.78 1.88
CA PHE A 371 -3.73 0.65 1.12
C PHE A 371 -2.65 0.20 2.10
N ASN A 372 -2.33 -1.10 2.09
CA ASN A 372 -1.45 -1.73 3.09
C ASN A 372 -0.18 -2.36 2.49
N GLY A 373 0.08 -2.08 1.22
CA GLY A 373 1.23 -2.54 0.46
C GLY A 373 2.52 -1.79 0.74
N GLY A 374 3.51 -2.03 -0.13
CA GLY A 374 4.72 -1.22 -0.26
C GLY A 374 4.45 0.07 -1.05
N GLY A 375 5.18 0.28 -2.15
CA GLY A 375 4.80 1.33 -3.10
C GLY A 375 3.43 1.03 -3.71
N GLN A 376 2.52 2.01 -3.73
CA GLN A 376 1.19 1.85 -4.34
C GLN A 376 0.81 3.12 -5.09
N GLN A 377 0.20 2.95 -6.25
CA GLN A 377 -0.39 4.02 -7.05
C GLN A 377 -1.92 3.92 -7.01
N ILE A 378 -2.56 5.05 -6.75
CA ILE A 378 -4.00 5.24 -6.89
C ILE A 378 -4.16 6.05 -8.17
N ARG A 379 -4.34 5.34 -9.29
CA ARG A 379 -4.24 5.90 -10.64
C ARG A 379 -5.45 5.53 -11.52
N GLY A 380 -5.42 6.01 -12.76
CA GLY A 380 -6.42 5.72 -13.77
C GLY A 380 -6.86 6.99 -14.50
N THR A 381 -8.07 6.98 -15.04
CA THR A 381 -8.63 8.08 -15.86
C THR A 381 -9.80 8.81 -15.21
N ALA A 382 -10.35 8.30 -14.11
CA ALA A 382 -11.43 8.94 -13.37
C ALA A 382 -11.23 8.88 -11.87
N SER A 383 -11.89 9.82 -11.18
CA SER A 383 -11.87 9.90 -9.73
C SER A 383 -12.47 8.67 -9.05
N THR A 384 -12.06 8.43 -7.81
CA THR A 384 -12.60 7.36 -6.95
C THR A 384 -13.28 7.94 -5.72
N THR A 385 -14.42 7.37 -5.32
CA THR A 385 -15.09 7.74 -4.07
C THR A 385 -14.92 6.63 -3.04
N PHE A 386 -14.14 6.90 -1.99
CA PHE A 386 -13.97 6.04 -0.83
C PHE A 386 -14.97 6.42 0.26
N ASN A 387 -15.35 5.47 1.11
CA ASN A 387 -16.01 5.83 2.37
C ASN A 387 -14.95 6.21 3.42
N THR A 388 -14.28 5.22 4.01
CA THR A 388 -13.10 5.46 4.86
C THR A 388 -11.86 4.95 4.14
N VAL A 389 -10.76 5.70 4.18
CA VAL A 389 -9.47 5.31 3.58
C VAL A 389 -8.36 5.29 4.62
N PHE A 390 -7.52 4.25 4.57
CA PHE A 390 -6.30 4.13 5.35
C PHE A 390 -5.10 3.99 4.44
N PHE A 391 -4.11 4.85 4.61
CA PHE A 391 -2.77 4.72 4.04
C PHE A 391 -1.85 4.11 5.11
N SER A 392 -1.38 2.89 4.85
CA SER A 392 -0.67 2.04 5.82
C SER A 392 0.39 1.16 5.13
N GLY A 393 1.01 0.24 5.86
CA GLY A 393 2.03 -0.64 5.31
C GLY A 393 3.39 0.06 5.26
N THR A 394 4.10 -0.03 4.13
CA THR A 394 5.42 0.59 3.93
C THR A 394 5.47 1.36 2.62
N GLY A 395 6.55 2.09 2.32
CA GLY A 395 6.71 2.74 1.01
C GLY A 395 5.73 3.89 0.74
N ALA A 396 5.78 4.42 -0.48
CA ALA A 396 5.02 5.60 -0.89
C ALA A 396 3.63 5.21 -1.41
N LYS A 397 2.64 6.04 -1.12
CA LYS A 397 1.27 5.96 -1.63
C LYS A 397 1.03 7.17 -2.53
N ILE A 398 0.96 6.97 -3.83
CA ILE A 398 0.91 8.05 -4.81
C ILE A 398 -0.52 8.18 -5.34
N VAL A 399 -1.17 9.30 -5.05
CA VAL A 399 -2.54 9.60 -5.48
C VAL A 399 -2.48 10.42 -6.77
N GLN A 400 -2.79 9.75 -7.89
CA GLN A 400 -2.65 10.29 -9.26
C GLN A 400 -4.00 10.60 -9.92
N ILE A 401 -5.10 10.27 -9.25
CA ILE A 401 -6.47 10.61 -9.64
C ILE A 401 -7.19 11.24 -8.44
N SER A 402 -8.07 12.21 -8.71
CA SER A 402 -8.82 12.86 -7.62
C SER A 402 -9.66 11.86 -6.84
N ALA A 403 -9.80 12.09 -5.54
CA ALA A 403 -10.56 11.20 -4.65
C ALA A 403 -11.56 11.99 -3.81
N ASN A 404 -12.73 11.40 -3.59
CA ASN A 404 -13.66 11.84 -2.55
C ASN A 404 -13.62 10.83 -1.40
N VAL A 405 -13.64 11.31 -0.16
CA VAL A 405 -13.68 10.49 1.05
C VAL A 405 -14.91 10.89 1.84
N ASN A 406 -15.94 10.03 1.86
CA ASN A 406 -17.20 10.34 2.51
C ASN A 406 -17.09 10.34 4.06
N GLY A 407 -16.19 9.52 4.60
CA GLY A 407 -15.87 9.39 6.02
C GLY A 407 -14.45 9.86 6.31
N ASP A 408 -13.64 9.01 6.96
CA ASP A 408 -12.31 9.41 7.45
C ASP A 408 -11.18 9.08 6.47
N MET A 409 -10.17 9.96 6.45
CA MET A 409 -8.88 9.73 5.79
C MET A 409 -7.80 9.61 6.86
N ASN A 410 -7.10 8.47 6.86
CA ASN A 410 -6.10 8.15 7.88
C ASN A 410 -4.75 7.87 7.23
N ILE A 411 -3.74 8.66 7.58
CA ILE A 411 -2.34 8.48 7.22
C ILE A 411 -1.62 7.92 8.44
N LEU A 412 -1.28 6.63 8.40
CA LEU A 412 -0.69 5.93 9.54
C LEU A 412 0.84 5.96 9.49
N SER A 413 1.48 5.79 10.64
CA SER A 413 2.93 5.58 10.71
C SER A 413 3.38 4.32 9.95
N GLY A 414 4.65 4.31 9.55
CA GLY A 414 5.27 3.18 8.84
C GLY A 414 5.34 3.32 7.31
N ILE A 415 4.52 4.20 6.73
CA ILE A 415 4.66 4.60 5.31
C ILE A 415 5.75 5.66 5.17
N THR A 416 6.35 5.78 3.97
CA THR A 416 7.30 6.87 3.70
C THR A 416 6.56 8.17 3.39
N ARG A 417 5.56 8.13 2.52
CA ARG A 417 4.71 9.29 2.22
C ARG A 417 3.36 8.91 1.59
N VAL A 418 2.38 9.79 1.73
CA VAL A 418 1.26 9.95 0.80
C VAL A 418 1.58 11.16 -0.08
N GLU A 419 1.66 10.96 -1.39
CA GLU A 419 1.94 12.00 -2.38
C GLU A 419 0.67 12.30 -3.17
N ILE A 420 0.27 13.58 -3.23
CA ILE A 420 -0.82 14.04 -4.07
C ILE A 420 -0.21 14.72 -5.30
N ASP A 421 -0.35 14.09 -6.47
CA ASP A 421 0.24 14.56 -7.73
C ASP A 421 -0.36 15.92 -8.18
N PRO A 422 0.31 16.63 -9.10
CA PRO A 422 -0.24 17.84 -9.71
C PRO A 422 -1.57 17.59 -10.42
N GLY A 423 -2.52 18.52 -10.27
CA GLY A 423 -3.88 18.44 -10.83
C GLY A 423 -4.83 17.52 -10.07
N VAL A 424 -4.39 16.89 -8.99
CA VAL A 424 -5.17 15.95 -8.17
C VAL A 424 -5.69 16.62 -6.91
N THR A 425 -6.94 16.33 -6.55
CA THR A 425 -7.55 16.80 -5.30
C THR A 425 -8.08 15.63 -4.47
N VAL A 426 -8.00 15.77 -3.15
CA VAL A 426 -8.65 14.86 -2.21
C VAL A 426 -9.65 15.66 -1.37
N ALA A 427 -10.93 15.35 -1.53
CA ALA A 427 -12.02 16.04 -0.85
C ALA A 427 -12.66 15.15 0.22
N GLY A 428 -12.79 15.69 1.44
CA GLY A 428 -13.50 15.10 2.56
C GLY A 428 -14.94 15.61 2.70
N THR A 429 -15.55 15.29 3.84
CA THR A 429 -16.87 15.82 4.24
C THR A 429 -16.80 16.43 5.64
N VAL A 430 -17.73 17.33 5.96
CA VAL A 430 -17.80 17.99 7.29
C VAL A 430 -18.03 17.02 8.46
N THR A 431 -18.38 15.77 8.20
CA THR A 431 -18.49 14.70 9.20
C THR A 431 -17.25 13.83 9.30
N GLY A 432 -16.38 13.87 8.28
CA GLY A 432 -15.15 13.11 8.22
C GLY A 432 -13.99 13.79 8.91
N THR A 433 -13.00 12.99 9.29
CA THR A 433 -11.74 13.43 9.89
C THR A 433 -10.56 13.10 8.99
N LEU A 434 -9.65 14.06 8.79
CA LEU A 434 -8.29 13.80 8.30
C LEU A 434 -7.38 13.57 9.51
N THR A 435 -6.77 12.40 9.63
CA THR A 435 -5.80 12.10 10.68
C THR A 435 -4.46 11.69 10.08
N GLN A 436 -3.37 12.26 10.59
CA GLN A 436 -1.99 11.84 10.30
C GLN A 436 -1.28 11.51 11.60
N THR A 437 -0.74 10.30 11.70
CA THR A 437 -0.04 9.80 12.90
C THR A 437 1.41 9.43 12.58
N GLY A 438 2.03 10.08 11.60
CA GLY A 438 3.35 9.76 11.07
C GLY A 438 3.40 9.74 9.54
N GLY A 439 4.60 9.50 8.99
CA GLY A 439 4.86 9.58 7.55
C GLY A 439 4.79 11.02 7.03
N GLN A 440 5.03 11.21 5.73
CA GLN A 440 4.92 12.52 5.08
C GLN A 440 3.64 12.63 4.24
N LEU A 441 2.91 13.74 4.29
CA LEU A 441 1.90 14.14 3.31
C LEU A 441 2.53 15.16 2.36
N ARG A 442 2.83 14.74 1.12
CA ARG A 442 3.51 15.56 0.11
C ARG A 442 2.53 16.12 -0.91
N LEU A 443 2.66 17.42 -1.18
CA LEU A 443 1.73 18.24 -1.95
C LEU A 443 2.44 18.95 -3.09
N GLU A 444 2.05 18.64 -4.33
CA GLU A 444 2.76 19.11 -5.54
C GLU A 444 2.03 20.17 -6.39
N ASP A 445 0.88 20.68 -5.94
CA ASP A 445 0.08 21.67 -6.69
C ASP A 445 -0.25 22.89 -5.81
N THR A 446 -0.82 23.93 -6.42
CA THR A 446 -1.18 25.17 -5.71
C THR A 446 -2.13 24.92 -4.54
N ASP A 447 -3.15 24.06 -4.72
CA ASP A 447 -4.23 23.80 -3.76
C ASP A 447 -4.63 22.32 -3.68
N ASN A 448 -3.68 21.42 -3.36
CA ASN A 448 -3.96 19.98 -3.26
C ASN A 448 -3.86 19.39 -1.84
N PHE A 449 -3.79 20.23 -0.80
CA PHE A 449 -4.00 19.77 0.58
C PHE A 449 -5.39 19.11 0.70
N PRO A 450 -5.52 17.91 1.31
CA PRO A 450 -6.82 17.26 1.50
C PRO A 450 -7.78 18.12 2.33
N ALA A 451 -8.84 18.62 1.72
CA ALA A 451 -9.71 19.64 2.30
C ALA A 451 -11.17 19.20 2.38
N GLY A 452 -12.00 19.93 3.12
CA GLY A 452 -13.43 19.66 3.29
C GLY A 452 -13.80 18.74 4.46
N PHE A 453 -12.78 18.21 5.17
CA PHE A 453 -12.98 17.46 6.41
C PHE A 453 -13.44 18.39 7.56
N GLY A 454 -14.33 17.90 8.41
CA GLY A 454 -14.81 18.65 9.58
C GLY A 454 -13.79 18.74 10.71
N THR A 455 -12.81 17.85 10.73
CA THR A 455 -11.71 17.82 11.70
C THR A 455 -10.42 17.42 11.01
N ILE A 456 -9.34 18.12 11.32
CA ILE A 456 -8.00 17.87 10.82
C ILE A 456 -7.09 17.65 12.03
N ASN A 457 -6.56 16.44 12.16
CA ASN A 457 -5.73 15.99 13.27
C ASN A 457 -4.37 15.52 12.73
N LEU A 458 -3.45 16.47 12.54
CA LEU A 458 -2.07 16.19 12.14
C LEU A 458 -1.23 16.06 13.42
N ILE A 459 -1.29 14.88 14.05
CA ILE A 459 -0.77 14.68 15.42
C ILE A 459 0.69 14.22 15.46
N ASP A 460 1.23 13.75 14.34
CA ASP A 460 2.62 13.32 14.15
C ASP A 460 2.91 13.28 12.63
N GLY A 461 4.17 13.26 12.23
CA GLY A 461 4.64 13.28 10.85
C GLY A 461 4.66 14.69 10.24
N GLU A 462 4.96 14.72 8.94
CA GLU A 462 5.29 15.95 8.23
C GLU A 462 4.27 16.23 7.12
N VAL A 463 3.87 17.50 6.95
CA VAL A 463 3.21 17.95 5.71
C VAL A 463 4.21 18.74 4.89
N TYR A 464 4.45 18.29 3.65
CA TYR A 464 5.47 18.85 2.76
C TYR A 464 4.85 19.51 1.53
N TYR A 465 4.90 20.85 1.48
CA TYR A 465 4.59 21.63 0.28
C TYR A 465 5.81 21.66 -0.65
N TYR A 466 5.75 20.87 -1.72
CA TYR A 466 6.89 20.55 -2.57
C TYR A 466 6.56 20.73 -4.06
N ALA A 467 6.75 21.95 -4.57
CA ALA A 467 6.50 22.27 -5.97
C ALA A 467 7.34 23.46 -6.46
N ASN A 468 7.62 23.52 -7.77
CA ASN A 468 8.28 24.68 -8.42
C ASN A 468 7.33 25.83 -8.74
N ILE A 469 6.14 25.82 -8.15
CA ILE A 469 5.10 26.83 -8.30
C ILE A 469 4.72 27.37 -6.93
N ASP A 470 4.05 28.51 -6.94
CA ASP A 470 3.45 29.05 -5.74
C ASP A 470 2.38 28.09 -5.21
N GLN A 471 2.38 27.89 -3.90
CA GLN A 471 1.42 27.03 -3.21
C GLN A 471 0.77 27.76 -2.06
N ASN A 472 -0.45 27.34 -1.74
CA ASN A 472 -1.21 27.83 -0.61
C ASN A 472 -1.10 26.83 0.54
N ILE A 473 -0.48 27.27 1.64
CA ILE A 473 -0.44 26.53 2.89
C ILE A 473 -1.80 26.68 3.56
N PHE A 474 -2.40 25.54 3.89
CA PHE A 474 -3.75 25.44 4.41
C PHE A 474 -3.77 25.88 5.88
N ALA A 475 -4.75 26.71 6.27
CA ALA A 475 -4.85 27.16 7.65
C ALA A 475 -5.29 26.01 8.59
N THR A 476 -4.34 25.44 9.34
CA THR A 476 -4.56 24.36 10.30
C THR A 476 -3.43 24.28 11.33
N THR A 477 -3.55 23.35 12.27
CA THR A 477 -2.46 22.88 13.10
C THR A 477 -1.70 21.77 12.40
N TYR A 478 -0.39 21.93 12.27
CA TYR A 478 0.58 20.95 11.78
C TYR A 478 1.36 20.37 12.97
N TYR A 479 1.86 19.15 12.81
CA TYR A 479 2.93 18.64 13.66
C TYR A 479 4.24 19.25 13.13
N ASP A 480 4.82 18.68 12.06
CA ASP A 480 5.88 19.32 11.27
C ASP A 480 5.31 19.95 9.98
N LEU A 481 5.82 21.12 9.63
CA LEU A 481 5.57 21.79 8.35
C LEU A 481 6.87 21.89 7.55
N ARG A 482 6.95 21.21 6.41
CA ARG A 482 8.09 21.33 5.50
C ARG A 482 7.70 22.07 4.22
N ILE A 483 8.64 22.86 3.72
CA ILE A 483 8.50 23.61 2.48
C ILE A 483 9.74 23.52 1.61
N GLY A 484 9.53 23.49 0.29
CA GLY A 484 10.62 23.28 -0.67
C GLY A 484 10.19 23.37 -2.13
N SER A 485 11.19 23.37 -2.99
CA SER A 485 11.08 23.34 -4.44
C SER A 485 11.61 22.00 -4.98
N VAL A 486 11.14 21.60 -6.16
CA VAL A 486 11.56 20.31 -6.77
C VAL A 486 12.92 20.45 -7.44
N ASN A 487 13.15 21.58 -8.10
CA ASN A 487 14.33 21.84 -8.89
C ASN A 487 15.02 23.11 -8.40
N ALA A 488 16.35 23.05 -8.31
CA ALA A 488 17.16 24.20 -7.98
C ALA A 488 16.95 25.37 -8.98
N GLY A 489 16.93 26.60 -8.47
CA GLY A 489 16.80 27.83 -9.25
C GLY A 489 15.36 28.25 -9.58
N PHE A 490 14.36 27.55 -9.03
CA PHE A 490 12.96 28.00 -9.03
C PHE A 490 12.65 28.64 -7.69
N PHE A 491 12.00 29.81 -7.70
CA PHE A 491 11.75 30.59 -6.49
C PHE A 491 10.26 30.69 -6.16
N PRO A 492 9.60 29.57 -5.80
CA PRO A 492 8.19 29.58 -5.47
C PRO A 492 7.93 30.28 -4.13
N VAL A 493 6.78 30.94 -4.03
CA VAL A 493 6.26 31.47 -2.78
C VAL A 493 5.24 30.49 -2.19
N LYS A 494 5.40 30.15 -0.91
CA LYS A 494 4.44 29.35 -0.15
C LYS A 494 3.64 30.31 0.72
N ASN A 495 2.40 30.58 0.32
CA ASN A 495 1.54 31.57 0.96
C ASN A 495 0.70 30.88 2.04
N ILE A 496 0.81 31.30 3.30
CA ILE A 496 -0.19 30.88 4.28
C ILE A 496 -1.52 31.60 4.00
N THR A 497 -2.63 30.87 4.11
CA THR A 497 -3.97 31.37 3.76
C THR A 497 -4.81 31.80 4.96
N GLY A 498 -4.24 31.66 6.16
CA GLY A 498 -4.82 31.95 7.45
C GLY A 498 -3.79 31.69 8.55
N ASP A 499 -4.16 31.93 9.80
CA ASP A 499 -3.30 31.60 10.94
C ASP A 499 -3.02 30.09 10.97
N ILE A 500 -1.77 29.74 11.27
CA ILE A 500 -1.33 28.35 11.42
C ILE A 500 -0.74 28.12 12.81
N THR A 501 -0.75 26.86 13.22
CA THR A 501 0.02 26.38 14.38
C THR A 501 0.93 25.26 13.92
N VAL A 502 2.17 25.24 14.38
CA VAL A 502 3.14 24.18 14.14
C VAL A 502 3.66 23.73 15.51
N ASN A 503 3.31 22.51 15.89
CA ASN A 503 3.60 21.95 17.22
C ASN A 503 5.02 21.39 17.33
N ASP A 504 5.76 21.32 16.23
CA ASP A 504 7.15 20.90 16.19
C ASP A 504 7.92 21.85 15.24
N ASP A 505 8.54 21.40 14.16
CA ASP A 505 9.43 22.22 13.34
C ASP A 505 8.77 22.81 12.07
N ILE A 506 9.25 24.00 11.66
CA ILE A 506 9.14 24.50 10.28
C ILE A 506 10.47 24.26 9.56
N LEU A 507 10.46 23.39 8.54
CA LEU A 507 11.65 22.92 7.84
C LEU A 507 11.71 23.44 6.41
N PHE A 508 12.79 24.13 6.04
CA PHE A 508 13.06 24.50 4.65
C PHE A 508 14.02 23.51 4.01
N ASN A 509 13.64 22.94 2.87
CA ASN A 509 14.46 21.95 2.18
C ASN A 509 15.58 22.55 1.33
N ASP A 510 15.41 23.79 0.87
CA ASP A 510 16.34 24.48 -0.02
C ASP A 510 16.26 25.99 0.14
N ILE A 511 17.24 26.70 -0.43
CA ILE A 511 17.39 28.16 -0.31
C ILE A 511 16.48 28.96 -1.26
N TYR A 512 15.73 28.28 -2.14
CA TYR A 512 15.02 28.95 -3.22
C TYR A 512 13.58 29.32 -2.86
N VAL A 513 13.04 28.83 -1.75
CA VAL A 513 11.64 29.04 -1.37
C VAL A 513 11.48 30.21 -0.40
N THR A 514 10.45 31.04 -0.63
CA THR A 514 9.98 32.03 0.33
C THR A 514 8.70 31.54 1.00
N LEU A 515 8.68 31.50 2.32
CA LEU A 515 7.43 31.42 3.08
C LEU A 515 6.86 32.83 3.22
N ALA A 516 5.61 33.03 2.79
CA ALA A 516 4.91 34.30 2.90
C ALA A 516 3.82 34.20 3.97
N ALA A 517 4.04 34.93 5.07
CA ALA A 517 3.17 35.01 6.23
C ALA A 517 2.23 36.24 6.22
N ASN A 518 2.30 37.08 5.16
CA ASN A 518 1.47 38.26 4.86
C ASN A 518 0.22 38.43 5.73
N ASP A 519 0.35 39.16 6.85
CA ASP A 519 -0.74 39.54 7.76
C ASP A 519 -1.35 38.45 8.65
N PHE A 520 -0.77 37.24 8.66
CA PHE A 520 -1.23 36.11 9.48
C PHE A 520 -0.25 35.75 10.61
N THR A 521 -0.75 34.98 11.57
CA THR A 521 0.01 34.50 12.72
C THR A 521 0.54 33.09 12.48
N ILE A 522 1.83 32.90 12.72
CA ILE A 522 2.45 31.58 12.90
C ILE A 522 2.64 31.36 14.39
N ASN A 523 1.94 30.39 14.95
CA ASN A 523 2.17 29.89 16.30
C ASN A 523 3.14 28.71 16.19
N LEU A 524 4.32 28.80 16.82
CA LEU A 524 5.40 27.81 16.72
C LEU A 524 5.85 27.32 18.10
N GLU A 525 5.98 26.00 18.24
CA GLU A 525 6.52 25.37 19.44
C GLU A 525 8.04 25.18 19.37
N ASP A 526 8.59 24.52 18.34
CA ASP A 526 10.04 24.26 18.24
C ASP A 526 10.76 25.23 17.27
N ALA A 527 11.46 24.76 16.24
CA ALA A 527 12.36 25.61 15.47
C ALA A 527 11.83 25.98 14.09
N ILE A 528 12.39 27.06 13.53
CA ILE A 528 12.39 27.30 12.09
C ILE A 528 13.80 26.99 11.63
N SER A 529 13.98 26.01 10.74
CA SER A 529 15.30 25.63 10.21
C SER A 529 15.40 26.03 8.75
N LEU A 530 16.34 26.94 8.45
CA LEU A 530 16.69 27.33 7.09
C LEU A 530 18.03 26.70 6.69
N PRO A 531 18.19 26.28 5.43
CA PRO A 531 19.51 25.96 4.90
C PRO A 531 20.34 27.24 4.79
N THR A 532 21.65 27.15 5.03
CA THR A 532 22.57 28.31 4.98
C THR A 532 22.39 29.15 3.71
N GLY A 533 22.14 30.45 3.88
CA GLY A 533 21.83 31.37 2.79
C GLY A 533 20.38 31.27 2.31
N GLY A 534 19.49 30.77 3.15
CA GLY A 534 18.06 30.64 2.91
C GLY A 534 17.40 32.00 2.69
N THR A 535 16.23 31.98 2.05
CA THR A 535 15.47 33.21 1.83
C THR A 535 14.71 33.56 3.11
N GLN A 536 14.83 34.81 3.54
CA GLN A 536 14.08 35.36 4.67
C GLN A 536 12.57 35.16 4.49
N ILE A 537 11.88 34.84 5.58
CA ILE A 537 10.42 34.74 5.63
C ILE A 537 9.82 36.12 5.37
N ASP A 538 8.84 36.19 4.48
CA ASP A 538 8.09 37.41 4.23
C ASP A 538 6.98 37.56 5.29
N TRP A 539 7.29 38.37 6.32
CA TRP A 539 6.36 38.69 7.42
C TRP A 539 5.37 39.80 7.06
N GLY A 540 5.35 40.29 5.81
CA GLY A 540 4.52 41.40 5.37
C GLY A 540 5.22 42.77 5.47
N VAL A 541 4.43 43.83 5.38
CA VAL A 541 4.92 45.22 5.38
C VAL A 541 4.89 45.84 6.78
N ALA A 542 5.69 46.88 7.00
CA ALA A 542 5.67 47.66 8.25
C ALA A 542 4.25 48.17 8.57
N GLY A 543 3.81 47.95 9.82
CA GLY A 543 2.43 48.20 10.25
C GLY A 543 1.39 47.16 9.79
N GLY A 544 1.83 46.08 9.12
CA GLY A 544 1.03 44.89 8.86
C GLY A 544 0.82 44.03 10.10
N THR A 545 0.06 42.94 9.98
CA THR A 545 -0.32 42.07 11.11
C THR A 545 0.43 40.75 11.16
N GLY A 546 1.39 40.51 10.26
CA GLY A 546 2.18 39.29 10.24
C GLY A 546 2.91 39.10 11.57
N THR A 547 2.73 37.95 12.22
CA THR A 547 3.19 37.72 13.59
C THR A 547 3.81 36.34 13.74
N LEU A 548 5.00 36.26 14.32
CA LEU A 548 5.51 35.01 14.89
C LEU A 548 5.22 35.00 16.39
N ASN A 549 4.51 33.98 16.86
CA ASN A 549 4.37 33.66 18.27
C ASN A 549 5.12 32.36 18.56
N HIS A 550 6.26 32.46 19.25
CA HIS A 550 7.05 31.30 19.66
C HIS A 550 6.74 30.97 21.11
N PHE A 551 6.24 29.76 21.40
CA PHE A 551 5.81 29.36 22.75
C PHE A 551 6.51 28.11 23.30
N GLY A 552 7.57 27.63 22.64
CA GLY A 552 8.42 26.55 23.17
C GLY A 552 9.22 26.96 24.40
N ASP A 553 10.02 26.04 24.93
CA ASP A 553 10.92 26.25 26.08
C ASP A 553 12.37 26.61 25.66
N TYR A 554 12.76 26.27 24.44
CA TYR A 554 14.04 26.62 23.85
C TYR A 554 13.83 27.08 22.41
N TRP A 555 14.60 28.07 21.95
CA TRP A 555 14.64 28.42 20.54
C TRP A 555 16.00 28.99 20.16
N ASN A 556 16.59 28.44 19.11
CA ASN A 556 17.78 29.00 18.50
C ASN A 556 17.34 29.65 17.18
N ILE A 557 17.18 30.98 17.17
CA ILE A 557 16.72 31.69 15.97
C ILE A 557 17.76 31.45 14.87
N ASP A 558 17.31 30.89 13.76
CA ASP A 558 18.20 30.55 12.65
C ASP A 558 18.95 31.81 12.16
N PRO A 559 20.28 31.77 11.97
CA PRO A 559 21.07 32.92 11.54
C PRO A 559 20.64 33.53 10.20
N ASP A 560 19.93 32.78 9.35
CA ASP A 560 19.40 33.29 8.09
C ASP A 560 18.07 34.07 8.26
N ILE A 561 17.45 34.01 9.45
CA ILE A 561 16.33 34.88 9.80
C ILE A 561 16.88 36.25 10.19
N THR A 562 16.51 37.29 9.45
CA THR A 562 17.08 38.65 9.61
C THR A 562 16.08 39.66 10.17
N GLY A 563 14.90 39.20 10.56
CA GLY A 563 13.86 40.08 11.07
C GLY A 563 12.48 39.46 11.18
N PHE A 564 11.58 40.24 11.75
CA PHE A 564 10.16 39.92 11.92
C PHE A 564 9.33 41.17 11.68
N ASN A 565 8.05 40.99 11.39
CA ASN A 565 7.10 42.09 11.58
C ASN A 565 6.74 42.19 13.06
N ASN A 566 5.76 41.40 13.54
CA ASN A 566 5.52 41.28 14.98
C ASN A 566 6.18 39.99 15.53
N LEU A 567 6.78 40.08 16.72
CA LEU A 567 7.40 38.95 17.41
C LEU A 567 6.88 38.85 18.85
N ILE A 568 6.25 37.73 19.18
CA ILE A 568 5.83 37.40 20.53
C ILE A 568 6.67 36.21 20.98
N LEU A 569 7.42 36.40 22.06
CA LEU A 569 8.15 35.34 22.75
C LEU A 569 7.35 34.94 23.98
N ASP A 570 6.83 33.73 23.95
CA ASP A 570 5.97 33.13 24.98
C ASP A 570 6.51 31.77 25.41
N GLY A 571 5.81 31.09 26.33
CA GLY A 571 6.22 29.79 26.85
C GLY A 571 7.21 29.93 28.00
N SER A 572 8.43 29.39 27.84
CA SER A 572 9.47 29.54 28.86
C SER A 572 10.89 29.45 28.29
N GLY A 573 11.89 29.59 29.17
CA GLY A 573 13.28 29.27 28.88
C GLY A 573 13.96 30.23 27.92
N TYR A 574 14.95 29.74 27.17
CA TYR A 574 15.92 30.57 26.45
C TYR A 574 15.55 30.72 24.96
N LYS A 575 15.66 31.94 24.45
CA LYS A 575 15.52 32.31 23.04
C LYS A 575 16.81 33.00 22.62
N TYR A 576 17.54 32.44 21.66
CA TYR A 576 18.86 32.92 21.23
C TYR A 576 18.76 33.65 19.90
N VAL A 577 19.22 34.89 19.86
CA VAL A 577 19.31 35.69 18.63
C VAL A 577 20.67 35.43 17.97
N ASN A 578 20.72 34.78 16.81
CA ASN A 578 22.00 34.43 16.16
C ASN A 578 22.35 35.28 14.93
N SER A 579 21.61 36.35 14.72
CA SER A 579 21.77 37.29 13.62
C SER A 579 21.19 38.64 14.03
N ASP A 580 21.65 39.71 13.38
CA ASP A 580 21.02 41.02 13.55
C ASP A 580 19.56 40.97 13.08
N LEU A 581 18.63 41.39 13.94
CA LEU A 581 17.19 41.40 13.66
C LEU A 581 16.69 42.82 13.39
N THR A 582 16.02 42.99 12.25
CA THR A 582 15.20 44.17 11.97
C THR A 582 13.73 43.85 12.27
N ILE A 583 13.09 44.67 13.10
CA ILE A 583 11.68 44.49 13.49
C ILE A 583 10.83 45.63 12.89
N THR A 584 9.83 45.28 12.09
CA THR A 584 8.93 46.27 11.45
C THR A 584 7.56 46.42 12.14
N GLY A 585 7.33 45.65 13.21
CA GLY A 585 6.16 45.66 14.07
C GLY A 585 6.55 45.48 15.55
N ASP A 586 5.63 45.03 16.38
CA ASP A 586 5.81 45.01 17.84
C ASP A 586 6.60 43.78 18.34
N VAL A 587 7.41 43.98 19.39
CA VAL A 587 8.03 42.89 20.15
C VAL A 587 7.41 42.80 21.53
N THR A 588 6.97 41.60 21.91
CA THR A 588 6.55 41.28 23.28
C THR A 588 7.33 40.08 23.82
N ILE A 589 7.94 40.26 24.99
CA ILE A 589 8.61 39.20 25.74
C ILE A 589 7.76 38.90 26.98
N ASN A 590 7.10 37.75 26.98
CA ASN A 590 6.24 37.34 28.09
C ASN A 590 7.04 36.87 29.31
N ASP A 591 6.31 36.64 30.41
CA ASP A 591 6.87 36.16 31.66
C ASP A 591 7.67 34.85 31.47
N ALA A 592 8.69 34.63 32.30
CA ALA A 592 9.53 33.42 32.30
C ALA A 592 10.40 33.16 31.06
N ILE A 593 10.48 34.11 30.12
CA ILE A 593 11.37 34.06 28.96
C ILE A 593 12.71 34.71 29.26
N THR A 594 13.78 34.11 28.74
CA THR A 594 15.10 34.73 28.61
C THR A 594 15.46 34.89 27.15
N LEU A 595 15.48 36.12 26.65
CA LEU A 595 16.03 36.47 25.34
C LEU A 595 17.52 36.76 25.49
N GLU A 596 18.37 35.99 24.83
CA GLU A 596 19.83 36.15 24.83
C GLU A 596 20.29 36.61 23.45
N MET A 597 21.00 37.73 23.40
CA MET A 597 21.30 38.43 22.16
C MET A 597 22.49 37.83 21.40
N ASN A 598 23.35 37.01 22.04
CA ASN A 598 24.54 36.38 21.46
C ASN A 598 25.42 37.34 20.65
N GLY A 599 25.58 38.58 21.11
CA GLY A 599 26.36 39.62 20.42
C GLY A 599 25.68 40.27 19.21
N ASN A 600 24.42 39.94 18.92
CA ASN A 600 23.65 40.49 17.81
C ASN A 600 22.75 41.65 18.24
N SER A 601 22.34 42.47 17.28
CA SER A 601 21.43 43.60 17.50
C SER A 601 19.98 43.25 17.21
N MET A 602 19.06 43.96 17.86
CA MET A 602 17.65 44.00 17.47
C MET A 602 17.24 45.46 17.33
N THR A 603 16.72 45.82 16.16
CA THR A 603 16.45 47.21 15.80
C THR A 603 15.04 47.38 15.26
N GLY A 604 14.28 48.31 15.85
CA GLY A 604 12.99 48.77 15.32
C GLY A 604 13.15 49.76 14.16
N THR A 605 12.03 50.22 13.59
CA THR A 605 12.01 51.26 12.56
C THR A 605 11.49 52.62 13.05
N GLY A 606 11.12 52.72 14.33
CA GLY A 606 10.86 53.95 15.07
C GLY A 606 9.40 54.15 15.45
N THR A 607 8.48 53.27 15.03
CA THR A 607 7.04 53.37 15.33
C THR A 607 6.52 52.26 16.24
N GLU A 608 7.32 51.23 16.43
CA GLU A 608 6.96 49.98 17.07
C GLU A 608 7.14 50.04 18.59
N SER A 609 6.57 49.08 19.30
CA SER A 609 6.75 48.89 20.73
C SER A 609 7.68 47.72 21.05
N PHE A 610 8.52 47.91 22.08
CA PHE A 610 9.27 46.84 22.72
C PHE A 610 8.77 46.66 24.15
N THR A 611 8.13 45.52 24.42
CA THR A 611 7.45 45.24 25.68
C THR A 611 8.10 44.06 26.40
N MET A 612 8.41 44.22 27.68
CA MET A 612 8.84 43.15 28.57
C MET A 612 7.88 43.01 29.73
N LEU A 613 7.25 41.83 29.86
CA LEU A 613 6.38 41.50 30.99
C LEU A 613 7.20 41.07 32.24
N GLY A 614 6.51 40.74 33.33
CA GLY A 614 7.16 40.49 34.61
C GLY A 614 7.98 39.20 34.62
N SER A 615 9.14 39.18 35.27
CA SER A 615 10.03 38.00 35.28
C SER A 615 10.59 37.59 33.90
N SER A 616 10.31 38.34 32.84
CA SER A 616 11.04 38.22 31.57
C SER A 616 12.46 38.74 31.74
N ARG A 617 13.39 38.25 30.90
CA ARG A 617 14.80 38.62 30.94
C ARG A 617 15.34 38.86 29.53
N VAL A 618 16.13 39.92 29.38
CA VAL A 618 17.00 40.15 28.22
C VAL A 618 18.45 40.10 28.69
N ILE A 619 19.29 39.31 28.02
CA ILE A 619 20.73 39.24 28.23
C ILE A 619 21.39 39.81 26.99
N THR A 620 22.19 40.86 27.18
CA THR A 620 22.98 41.48 26.13
C THR A 620 24.44 41.10 26.33
N ASP A 621 24.72 39.84 26.02
CA ASP A 621 26.06 39.29 25.92
C ASP A 621 26.72 39.78 24.63
N ASP A 622 28.00 40.10 24.71
CA ASP A 622 28.89 40.48 23.61
C ASP A 622 28.49 41.62 22.66
N ILE A 623 27.37 42.32 22.88
CA ILE A 623 27.10 43.60 22.22
C ILE A 623 28.08 44.63 22.78
N ALA A 624 29.07 45.00 21.95
CA ALA A 624 30.17 45.86 22.34
C ALA A 624 29.95 47.33 21.95
N ASP A 625 30.59 48.22 22.71
CA ASP A 625 30.79 49.64 22.36
C ASP A 625 31.31 49.77 20.91
N PRO A 626 30.70 50.65 20.07
CA PRO A 626 29.80 51.76 20.43
C PRO A 626 28.31 51.45 20.32
N LEU A 627 27.91 50.19 20.14
CA LEU A 627 26.50 49.86 20.02
C LEU A 627 25.85 49.76 21.41
N PRO A 628 24.63 50.31 21.59
CA PRO A 628 23.89 50.12 22.83
C PRO A 628 23.60 48.65 23.08
N ALA A 629 23.90 48.18 24.29
CA ALA A 629 23.71 46.79 24.72
C ALA A 629 22.25 46.54 25.14
N PHE A 630 21.32 46.87 24.24
CA PHE A 630 19.87 46.66 24.37
C PHE A 630 19.20 46.77 22.98
N PRO A 631 18.03 46.18 22.72
CA PRO A 631 17.25 46.46 21.53
C PRO A 631 16.97 47.96 21.36
N THR A 632 17.17 48.51 20.15
CA THR A 632 17.11 49.97 19.91
C THR A 632 16.13 50.34 18.80
N ALA A 633 15.93 51.65 18.61
CA ALA A 633 15.12 52.22 17.53
C ALA A 633 13.63 51.83 17.53
N PHE A 634 13.09 51.39 18.67
CA PHE A 634 11.64 51.28 18.88
C PHE A 634 11.05 52.66 19.24
N GLY A 635 9.80 52.91 18.81
CA GLY A 635 9.09 54.16 19.12
C GLY A 635 8.66 54.24 20.58
N THR A 636 8.39 53.10 21.21
CA THR A 636 8.04 53.01 22.63
C THR A 636 8.69 51.81 23.30
N TYR A 637 9.02 51.96 24.59
CA TYR A 637 9.51 50.89 25.44
C TYR A 637 8.60 50.78 26.66
N SER A 638 8.20 49.55 27.01
CA SER A 638 7.37 49.26 28.18
C SER A 638 7.93 48.05 28.92
N LEU A 639 8.73 48.30 29.95
CA LEU A 639 9.35 47.26 30.77
C LEU A 639 8.63 47.21 32.13
N ALA A 640 8.11 46.04 32.52
CA ALA A 640 7.57 45.84 33.86
C ALA A 640 8.66 46.05 34.93
N SER A 641 8.30 46.59 36.10
CA SER A 641 9.26 46.82 37.20
C SER A 641 10.01 45.56 37.66
N THR A 642 9.45 44.38 37.39
CA THR A 642 10.05 43.06 37.70
C THR A 642 10.63 42.34 36.48
N SER A 643 10.68 42.97 35.30
CA SER A 643 11.46 42.45 34.16
C SER A 643 12.95 42.70 34.39
N ARG A 644 13.85 41.96 33.74
CA ARG A 644 15.29 42.04 34.00
C ARG A 644 16.10 42.23 32.73
N VAL A 645 16.97 43.23 32.70
CA VAL A 645 17.99 43.39 31.65
C VAL A 645 19.35 43.11 32.27
N THR A 646 20.17 42.28 31.62
CA THR A 646 21.52 41.93 32.08
C THR A 646 22.55 42.28 31.01
N LEU A 647 23.44 43.20 31.31
CA LEU A 647 24.62 43.53 30.50
C LEU A 647 25.75 42.59 30.92
N ASN A 648 26.13 41.66 30.04
CA ASN A 648 27.09 40.60 30.35
C ASN A 648 28.13 40.40 29.24
N GLY A 649 28.54 41.48 28.58
CA GLY A 649 29.48 41.43 27.47
C GLY A 649 30.93 41.17 27.90
N SER A 650 31.68 40.50 27.02
CA SER A 650 33.13 40.28 27.18
C SER A 650 33.99 41.54 26.99
N GLY A 651 33.43 42.61 26.41
CA GLY A 651 34.06 43.93 26.28
C GLY A 651 33.26 45.06 26.95
N ASP A 652 33.70 46.30 26.73
CA ASP A 652 32.98 47.51 27.14
C ASP A 652 31.60 47.56 26.45
N GLN A 653 30.57 48.01 27.18
CA GLN A 653 29.19 48.07 26.72
C GLN A 653 28.60 49.46 26.93
N VAL A 654 27.69 49.87 26.04
CA VAL A 654 26.92 51.09 26.19
C VAL A 654 25.57 50.77 26.83
N VAL A 655 25.25 51.43 27.93
CA VAL A 655 23.92 51.35 28.58
C VAL A 655 22.97 52.23 27.81
N TYR A 656 21.99 51.62 27.14
CA TYR A 656 20.95 52.35 26.43
C TYR A 656 19.97 52.99 27.42
N THR A 657 19.82 54.31 27.43
CA THR A 657 19.06 55.01 28.48
C THR A 657 17.65 55.44 28.08
N THR A 658 17.20 55.08 26.87
CA THR A 658 15.86 55.42 26.40
C THR A 658 14.72 54.64 27.08
N PRO A 659 14.85 53.34 27.46
CA PRO A 659 13.83 52.69 28.28
C PRO A 659 14.00 53.05 29.77
N THR A 660 12.89 53.23 30.49
CA THR A 660 12.89 53.05 31.94
C THR A 660 13.00 51.56 32.22
N TYR A 661 14.08 51.14 32.87
CA TYR A 661 14.32 49.73 33.15
C TYR A 661 13.43 49.24 34.28
N GLY A 662 13.00 47.97 34.20
CA GLY A 662 12.51 47.24 35.37
C GLY A 662 13.65 47.02 36.34
N ARG A 663 14.35 45.89 36.20
CA ARG A 663 15.64 45.64 36.84
C ARG A 663 16.76 45.75 35.83
N LEU A 664 17.86 46.39 36.20
CA LEU A 664 19.08 46.49 35.38
C LEU A 664 20.28 45.91 36.13
N ASP A 665 20.91 44.90 35.53
CA ASP A 665 22.12 44.27 36.03
C ASP A 665 23.31 44.59 35.13
N VAL A 666 24.31 45.30 35.65
CA VAL A 666 25.62 45.47 35.03
C VAL A 666 26.53 44.35 35.52
N TYR A 667 26.58 43.26 34.76
CA TYR A 667 27.23 42.02 35.16
C TYR A 667 28.62 41.80 34.53
N SER A 668 28.93 42.50 33.43
CA SER A 668 30.24 42.45 32.77
C SER A 668 31.38 42.90 33.70
N ASN A 669 32.62 42.47 33.43
CA ASN A 669 33.82 42.93 34.15
C ASN A 669 34.48 44.13 33.44
N ASN A 670 33.71 44.89 32.66
CA ASN A 670 34.18 45.93 31.74
C ASN A 670 33.46 47.25 32.03
N ASN A 671 33.74 48.29 31.23
CA ASN A 671 33.04 49.55 31.37
C ASN A 671 31.60 49.41 30.84
N ALA A 672 30.64 49.94 31.59
CA ALA A 672 29.27 50.18 31.16
C ALA A 672 29.06 51.70 31.07
N THR A 673 29.02 52.24 29.86
CA THR A 673 28.97 53.70 29.62
C THR A 673 27.55 54.15 29.32
N LEU A 674 27.03 55.14 30.05
CA LEU A 674 25.71 55.71 29.77
C LEU A 674 25.72 56.53 28.47
N ASP A 675 24.67 56.37 27.66
CA ASP A 675 24.43 57.21 26.48
C ASP A 675 23.48 58.41 26.73
N GLY A 676 22.98 58.53 27.95
CA GLY A 676 22.02 59.55 28.39
C GLY A 676 21.65 59.38 29.87
N ASN A 677 20.57 60.04 30.30
CA ASN A 677 20.09 59.94 31.69
C ASN A 677 19.42 58.59 31.94
N LEU A 678 19.88 57.83 32.93
CA LEU A 678 19.38 56.49 33.25
C LEU A 678 18.19 56.53 34.21
N ASP A 679 17.17 55.73 33.93
CA ASP A 679 16.01 55.54 34.81
C ASP A 679 15.75 54.03 35.02
N VAL A 680 15.64 53.61 36.28
CA VAL A 680 15.41 52.21 36.68
C VAL A 680 14.32 52.18 37.73
N ASP A 681 13.12 51.71 37.38
CA ASP A 681 11.95 51.63 38.27
C ASP A 681 12.08 50.52 39.33
N GLY A 682 12.82 49.45 39.02
CA GLY A 682 13.08 48.31 39.90
C GLY A 682 14.54 48.27 40.38
N ASP A 683 15.05 47.07 40.64
CA ASP A 683 16.37 46.90 41.26
C ASP A 683 17.52 47.24 40.31
N PHE A 684 18.63 47.73 40.87
CA PHE A 684 19.88 47.94 40.14
C PHE A 684 21.01 47.13 40.78
N TYR A 685 21.74 46.35 39.99
CA TYR A 685 22.82 45.51 40.48
C TYR A 685 24.09 45.66 39.65
N MET A 686 25.24 45.78 40.32
CA MET A 686 26.56 45.74 39.70
C MET A 686 27.40 44.56 40.20
N ASN A 687 28.10 43.89 39.28
CA ASN A 687 29.14 42.91 39.61
C ASN A 687 30.40 43.61 40.18
N ASP A 688 31.21 42.87 40.95
CA ASP A 688 32.37 43.40 41.70
C ASP A 688 33.43 44.09 40.83
N ASN A 689 33.56 43.72 39.55
CA ASN A 689 34.58 44.30 38.66
C ASN A 689 33.96 45.14 37.52
N ALA A 690 32.67 45.43 37.57
CA ALA A 690 32.03 46.31 36.60
C ALA A 690 32.38 47.78 36.89
N VAL A 691 32.63 48.59 35.87
CA VAL A 691 32.83 50.04 36.01
C VAL A 691 31.69 50.77 35.33
N LEU A 692 30.88 51.52 36.08
CA LEU A 692 29.84 52.38 35.53
C LEU A 692 30.41 53.76 35.18
N VAL A 693 30.27 54.17 33.91
CA VAL A 693 30.76 55.46 33.39
C VAL A 693 29.54 56.33 33.07
N ASP A 694 29.26 57.33 33.92
CA ASP A 694 28.05 58.15 33.79
C ASP A 694 28.08 59.18 32.67
N GLY A 695 29.26 59.53 32.13
CA GLY A 695 29.39 60.55 31.08
C GLY A 695 28.89 61.96 31.47
N GLY A 696 28.60 62.22 32.75
CA GLY A 696 27.94 63.44 33.21
C GLY A 696 26.40 63.42 33.12
N PHE A 697 25.79 62.27 32.88
CA PHE A 697 24.34 62.07 32.86
C PHE A 697 23.78 61.67 34.22
N ASP A 698 22.55 62.08 34.52
CA ASP A 698 21.86 61.77 35.78
C ASP A 698 21.34 60.32 35.81
N MET A 699 21.21 59.75 37.00
CA MET A 699 20.65 58.41 37.23
C MET A 699 19.51 58.47 38.25
N ASN A 700 18.42 57.73 38.02
CA ASN A 700 17.29 57.60 38.93
C ASN A 700 16.99 56.12 39.22
N PHE A 701 16.80 55.79 40.49
CA PHE A 701 16.65 54.42 40.98
C PHE A 701 15.42 54.28 41.90
N GLY A 702 14.45 53.47 41.49
CA GLY A 702 13.15 53.29 42.14
C GLY A 702 12.99 51.99 42.95
N GLY A 703 13.87 50.99 42.75
CA GLY A 703 13.78 49.68 43.40
C GLY A 703 14.22 49.63 44.86
N ASP A 704 14.02 48.47 45.48
CA ASP A 704 14.39 48.22 46.88
C ASP A 704 15.89 47.90 47.04
N VAL A 705 16.52 47.35 46.00
CA VAL A 705 17.94 46.97 46.01
C VAL A 705 18.71 47.78 44.97
N ILE A 706 19.50 48.73 45.46
CA ILE A 706 20.42 49.53 44.65
C ILE A 706 21.86 49.20 45.05
N ASP A 707 22.55 48.45 44.21
CA ASP A 707 23.92 47.98 44.43
C ASP A 707 24.85 48.55 43.35
N ILE A 708 25.44 49.71 43.66
CA ILE A 708 26.40 50.42 42.82
C ILE A 708 27.80 50.18 43.38
N ARG A 709 28.68 49.59 42.56
CA ARG A 709 30.08 49.27 42.92
C ARG A 709 31.02 49.98 41.96
N ASP A 710 32.23 50.29 42.43
CA ASP A 710 33.32 50.88 41.62
C ASP A 710 32.89 52.04 40.69
N TYR A 711 32.00 52.91 41.21
CA TYR A 711 31.50 54.10 40.52
C TYR A 711 32.17 55.37 41.04
N THR A 712 32.64 56.22 40.12
CA THR A 712 33.11 57.58 40.42
C THR A 712 32.25 58.58 39.65
N PRO A 713 31.46 59.42 40.33
CA PRO A 713 30.57 60.36 39.67
C PRO A 713 31.35 61.46 38.93
N THR A 714 30.93 61.77 37.70
CA THR A 714 31.39 62.96 36.98
C THR A 714 30.84 64.21 37.67
N GLY A 715 31.62 65.30 37.68
CA GLY A 715 31.23 66.53 38.35
C GLY A 715 29.94 67.11 37.75
N GLY A 716 28.86 67.11 38.53
CA GLY A 716 27.55 67.63 38.13
C GLY A 716 26.45 66.58 37.98
N THR A 717 26.79 65.29 38.01
CA THR A 717 25.84 64.17 37.97
C THR A 717 25.01 64.08 39.26
N THR A 718 23.70 63.83 39.13
CA THR A 718 22.78 63.49 40.22
C THR A 718 22.46 61.99 40.18
N VAL A 719 22.45 61.37 41.36
CA VAL A 719 22.06 59.96 41.58
C VAL A 719 21.01 59.89 42.66
#